data_AF-A0A970WHX3-F1
#
_entry.id   AF-A0A970WHX3-F1
#
_cell.length_a   1.000
_cell.length_b   1.000
_cell.length_c   1.000
_cell.angle_alpha   90.00
_cell.angle_beta   90.00
_cell.angle_gamma   90.00
#
_symmetry.space_group_name_H-M   'P 1'
#
loop_
_entity.id
_entity.type
_entity.pdbx_description
1 polymer ?
#
loop_
_entity_poly.entity_id
_entity_poly.type
_entity_poly.pdbx_seq_one_letter_code
_entity_poly.pdbx_strand_id
1 'polypeptide(L)'
;MSFSRSLRGILVLLALVGVSTMRPAAPLAASELEETSIRLIPADAAFYGASLRNGEQIRIIAESNAWKKLMDMPSVQMGLGMLKAKLEDVDDEKAAQVRAALDNPNVKDLLGLLADMFSDDVFCYGNADVADVLELTQDVSNAVSYAPYYFMATGEGDAMSQPEMQGKAALYILTQNIDKLKIPTMVMGFSVADEQRAVLHLGKLEGLLGMLAFVQPEFADKVSRQQVGDTKFLTLTLDGEMIPWDELPLDDVREIEANEGDVDKIVEKVKQLKLIIAFGVRDGYLTVALTDSLEKLERMGKTDSLLTRPEFAGVKKFGNERLTGISYASKDFVGRMAFSAGDLEDLLKIGAAALKELPLPDKAKGRIRKDVEALADDIKKLIPAPGAGVAVSFLTDKGVESYNYNWTESKILDGSQPLDLLNHIGGDPLLAIAWRERVYPDAYDRIAHWVRVAHGYFEEFAVPEMSENDREKYDRAIKLLKPLFEQLVQVTNDSLIPACTGQSAIVIDAKLRSKQVAGGIPETEEAMPLPEPAIVIGIKDADAMREAYVGYQKFFNDLLEAARELDEEGEIPDDYEIPWPDVSETSAGSKLSYTLPSELGIDGQIKPNAVLTDEVAVATASESHSQRLLKSTPSAAGGVLADAGRPRALAVVFNWAATIDAATPWLRLVARKVAEENLGDDADDAQIEQIVAQVDTVLEVLKAVRRCTAECYFEDGALVTHSLTEVQDVQ
;
A
#
# COMPACT_ATOMS: atom_id res chain seq x y z
N MET A 1 18.58 -4.65 16.26
CA MET A 1 18.17 -5.89 15.57
C MET A 1 17.52 -5.53 14.25
N SER A 2 18.03 -6.07 13.14
CA SER A 2 17.50 -5.86 11.79
C SER A 2 16.23 -6.70 11.64
N PHE A 3 15.06 -6.05 11.66
CA PHE A 3 13.80 -6.70 11.29
C PHE A 3 13.90 -7.14 9.82
N SER A 4 13.63 -8.43 9.58
CA SER A 4 13.83 -9.06 8.28
C SER A 4 12.96 -8.41 7.21
N ARG A 5 13.58 -8.18 6.05
CA ARG A 5 12.93 -7.73 4.79
C ARG A 5 11.77 -8.65 4.33
N SER A 6 11.57 -9.80 4.96
CA SER A 6 10.50 -10.74 4.64
C SER A 6 9.10 -10.27 5.06
N LEU A 7 8.95 -9.44 6.11
CA LEU A 7 7.64 -8.95 6.53
C LEU A 7 7.08 -7.83 5.63
N ARG A 8 7.95 -7.03 4.99
CA ARG A 8 7.52 -6.02 4.01
C ARG A 8 7.09 -6.62 2.68
N GLY A 9 7.60 -7.80 2.31
CA GLY A 9 7.18 -8.53 1.11
C GLY A 9 5.79 -9.16 1.23
N ILE A 10 5.35 -9.48 2.45
CA ILE A 10 4.03 -10.07 2.72
C ILE A 10 2.92 -9.00 2.67
N LEU A 11 3.23 -7.74 2.98
CA LEU A 11 2.26 -6.62 2.95
C LEU A 11 1.95 -6.10 1.54
N VAL A 12 2.85 -6.28 0.56
CA VAL A 12 2.64 -5.85 -0.83
C VAL A 12 1.78 -6.85 -1.63
N LEU A 13 1.68 -8.10 -1.17
CA LEU A 13 0.90 -9.17 -1.81
C LEU A 13 -0.61 -9.12 -1.47
N LEU A 14 -1.02 -8.26 -0.53
CA LEU A 14 -2.41 -8.14 -0.06
C LEU A 14 -3.23 -7.05 -0.78
N ALA A 15 -2.64 -6.30 -1.72
CA ALA A 15 -3.24 -5.09 -2.30
C ALA A 15 -3.96 -5.27 -3.64
N LEU A 16 -4.11 -6.50 -4.16
CA LEU A 16 -4.57 -6.74 -5.54
C LEU A 16 -5.71 -7.74 -5.61
N VAL A 17 -6.93 -7.30 -5.34
CA VAL A 17 -8.15 -8.07 -5.66
C VAL A 17 -9.28 -7.09 -6.03
N GLY A 18 -9.96 -7.40 -7.17
CA GLY A 18 -10.83 -6.66 -8.17
C GLY A 18 -11.90 -5.62 -7.74
N VAL A 19 -12.95 -5.32 -8.59
CA VAL A 19 -14.46 -4.98 -8.52
C VAL A 19 -15.27 -5.25 -9.81
N SER A 20 -16.61 -5.44 -9.68
CA SER A 20 -17.52 -6.12 -10.63
C SER A 20 -18.77 -5.47 -11.20
N THR A 21 -19.44 -5.93 -12.28
CA THR A 21 -20.95 -5.85 -12.40
C THR A 21 -21.67 -6.79 -13.42
N MET A 22 -22.59 -7.61 -12.87
CA MET A 22 -24.03 -7.90 -13.13
C MET A 22 -24.62 -8.45 -14.47
N ARG A 23 -25.46 -9.51 -14.31
CA ARG A 23 -26.66 -9.87 -15.10
C ARG A 23 -27.72 -10.65 -14.25
N PRO A 24 -28.97 -10.89 -14.72
CA PRO A 24 -30.18 -10.87 -13.89
C PRO A 24 -30.50 -12.16 -13.12
N ALA A 25 -31.28 -11.96 -12.05
CA ALA A 25 -31.70 -12.97 -11.08
C ALA A 25 -32.54 -14.12 -11.67
N ALA A 26 -32.05 -15.33 -11.46
CA ALA A 26 -32.82 -16.58 -11.41
C ALA A 26 -33.29 -16.82 -9.95
N PRO A 27 -34.29 -17.69 -9.69
CA PRO A 27 -34.92 -17.80 -8.38
C PRO A 27 -33.95 -18.37 -7.33
N LEU A 28 -34.01 -17.80 -6.10
CA LEU A 28 -33.07 -18.04 -4.99
C LEU A 28 -32.84 -19.52 -4.68
N ALA A 29 -31.64 -19.99 -4.95
CA ALA A 29 -30.95 -21.00 -4.14
C ALA A 29 -30.33 -20.30 -2.91
N ALA A 30 -29.87 -21.07 -1.92
CA ALA A 30 -29.03 -20.55 -0.84
C ALA A 30 -27.86 -19.76 -1.47
N SER A 31 -27.57 -18.56 -0.96
CA SER A 31 -26.45 -17.78 -1.51
C SER A 31 -25.15 -18.55 -1.29
N GLU A 32 -24.24 -18.60 -2.28
CA GLU A 32 -22.91 -19.23 -2.15
C GLU A 32 -22.14 -18.67 -0.94
N LEU A 33 -22.40 -17.42 -0.53
CA LEU A 33 -21.89 -16.83 0.72
C LEU A 33 -22.19 -17.68 1.97
N GLU A 34 -23.38 -18.29 2.06
CA GLU A 34 -23.78 -19.16 3.17
C GLU A 34 -23.11 -20.54 3.12
N GLU A 35 -22.43 -20.89 2.04
CA GLU A 35 -21.64 -22.12 1.92
C GLU A 35 -20.18 -21.90 2.34
N THR A 36 -19.71 -20.65 2.34
CA THR A 36 -18.34 -20.28 2.74
C THR A 36 -18.14 -20.17 4.26
N SER A 37 -16.88 -20.09 4.67
CA SER A 37 -16.45 -20.00 6.05
C SER A 37 -16.98 -18.79 6.81
N ILE A 38 -17.38 -17.71 6.12
CA ILE A 38 -17.90 -16.49 6.75
C ILE A 38 -19.15 -16.74 7.63
N ARG A 39 -19.93 -17.78 7.33
CA ARG A 39 -21.08 -18.21 8.15
C ARG A 39 -20.67 -18.62 9.57
N LEU A 40 -19.43 -19.08 9.74
CA LEU A 40 -18.87 -19.55 11.01
C LEU A 40 -18.31 -18.40 11.84
N ILE A 41 -18.04 -17.25 11.23
CA ILE A 41 -17.30 -16.15 11.86
C ILE A 41 -18.24 -15.32 12.73
N PRO A 42 -17.92 -15.10 14.02
CA PRO A 42 -18.72 -14.25 14.89
C PRO A 42 -18.81 -12.79 14.40
N ALA A 43 -19.94 -12.13 14.66
CA ALA A 43 -20.20 -10.74 14.26
C ALA A 43 -19.27 -9.70 14.92
N ASP A 44 -18.60 -10.04 16.02
CA ASP A 44 -17.63 -9.21 16.74
C ASP A 44 -16.16 -9.46 16.32
N ALA A 45 -15.93 -10.14 15.19
CA ALA A 45 -14.60 -10.28 14.64
C ALA A 45 -13.95 -8.90 14.37
N ALA A 46 -12.67 -8.75 14.73
CA ALA A 46 -11.90 -7.55 14.42
C ALA A 46 -11.61 -7.46 12.92
N PHE A 47 -11.23 -8.58 12.32
CA PHE A 47 -11.02 -8.74 10.88
C PHE A 47 -11.32 -10.17 10.44
N TYR A 48 -11.57 -10.34 9.15
CA TYR A 48 -11.74 -11.63 8.48
C TYR A 48 -11.17 -11.52 7.06
N GLY A 49 -10.57 -12.60 6.56
CA GLY A 49 -10.14 -12.72 5.18
C GLY A 49 -10.27 -14.16 4.73
N ALA A 50 -10.78 -14.37 3.51
CA ALA A 50 -10.86 -15.67 2.89
C ALA A 50 -10.43 -15.61 1.43
N SER A 51 -9.72 -16.65 1.00
CA SER A 51 -9.38 -16.95 -0.40
C SER A 51 -10.19 -18.15 -0.84
N LEU A 52 -10.93 -17.98 -1.93
CA LEU A 52 -11.92 -18.95 -2.40
C LEU A 52 -11.55 -19.47 -3.80
N ARG A 53 -11.93 -20.71 -4.10
CA ARG A 53 -11.79 -21.32 -5.43
C ARG A 53 -10.36 -21.28 -5.98
N ASN A 54 -9.34 -21.33 -5.13
CA ASN A 54 -7.93 -21.31 -5.55
C ASN A 54 -7.58 -22.48 -6.48
N GLY A 55 -8.10 -23.68 -6.20
CA GLY A 55 -7.89 -24.87 -7.03
C GLY A 55 -8.50 -24.72 -8.43
N GLU A 56 -9.66 -24.07 -8.52
CA GLU A 56 -10.29 -23.70 -9.80
C GLU A 56 -9.44 -22.68 -10.56
N GLN A 57 -8.96 -21.63 -9.89
CA GLN A 57 -8.09 -20.60 -10.49
C GLN A 57 -6.76 -21.20 -11.00
N ILE A 58 -6.11 -22.05 -10.19
CA ILE A 58 -4.88 -22.75 -10.59
C ILE A 58 -5.13 -23.64 -11.81
N ARG A 59 -6.26 -24.35 -11.86
CA ARG A 59 -6.61 -25.20 -13.01
C ARG A 59 -6.86 -24.37 -14.27
N ILE A 60 -7.60 -23.26 -14.17
CA ILE A 60 -7.80 -22.33 -15.30
C ILE A 60 -6.44 -21.88 -15.87
N ILE A 61 -5.49 -21.53 -15.01
CA ILE A 61 -4.13 -21.16 -15.43
C ILE A 61 -3.41 -22.36 -16.05
N ALA A 62 -3.41 -23.51 -15.39
CA ALA A 62 -2.70 -24.72 -15.85
C ALA A 62 -3.22 -25.26 -17.20
N GLU A 63 -4.49 -25.02 -17.50
CA GLU A 63 -5.14 -25.42 -18.77
C GLU A 63 -5.04 -24.35 -19.87
N SER A 64 -4.48 -23.17 -19.57
CA SER A 64 -4.36 -22.06 -20.52
C SER A 64 -3.27 -22.29 -21.59
N ASN A 65 -3.47 -21.69 -22.76
CA ASN A 65 -2.44 -21.59 -23.79
C ASN A 65 -1.23 -20.81 -23.28
N ALA A 66 -1.44 -19.81 -22.43
CA ALA A 66 -0.35 -19.04 -21.82
C ALA A 66 0.60 -19.93 -21.01
N TRP A 67 0.06 -20.78 -20.14
CA TRP A 67 0.84 -21.75 -19.39
C TRP A 67 1.53 -22.77 -20.30
N LYS A 68 0.80 -23.28 -21.30
CA LYS A 68 1.37 -24.20 -22.29
C LYS A 68 2.57 -23.59 -23.02
N LYS A 69 2.47 -22.33 -23.48
CA LYS A 69 3.57 -21.62 -24.15
C LYS A 69 4.79 -21.49 -23.24
N LEU A 70 4.62 -21.15 -21.97
CA LEU A 70 5.72 -21.12 -21.00
C LEU A 70 6.37 -22.49 -20.84
N MET A 71 5.56 -23.54 -20.69
CA MET A 71 6.05 -24.90 -20.55
C MET A 71 6.77 -25.40 -21.81
N ASP A 72 6.36 -24.98 -23.00
CA ASP A 72 6.98 -25.36 -24.28
C ASP A 72 8.30 -24.62 -24.56
N MET A 73 8.70 -23.65 -23.72
CA MET A 73 9.97 -22.92 -23.88
C MET A 73 11.19 -23.85 -23.72
N PRO A 74 12.22 -23.76 -24.60
CA PRO A 74 13.42 -24.59 -24.50
C PRO A 74 14.15 -24.50 -23.16
N SER A 75 14.31 -23.29 -22.60
CA SER A 75 14.96 -23.09 -21.29
C SER A 75 14.17 -23.73 -20.14
N VAL A 76 12.84 -23.68 -20.19
CA VAL A 76 11.97 -24.32 -19.18
C VAL A 76 12.07 -25.84 -19.30
N GLN A 77 11.98 -26.39 -20.50
CA GLN A 77 12.16 -27.82 -20.74
C GLN A 77 13.55 -28.32 -20.33
N MET A 78 14.60 -27.54 -20.62
CA MET A 78 15.96 -27.84 -20.18
C MET A 78 16.09 -27.80 -18.65
N GLY A 79 15.54 -26.77 -18.00
CA GLY A 79 15.55 -26.63 -16.54
C GLY A 79 14.79 -27.76 -15.84
N LEU A 80 13.60 -28.11 -16.34
CA LEU A 80 12.82 -29.26 -15.87
C LEU A 80 13.53 -30.58 -16.13
N GLY A 81 14.18 -30.73 -17.29
CA GLY A 81 15.00 -31.89 -17.61
C GLY A 81 16.21 -32.04 -16.68
N MET A 82 16.89 -30.94 -16.35
CA MET A 82 17.99 -30.93 -15.37
C MET A 82 17.50 -31.25 -13.95
N LEU A 83 16.37 -30.68 -13.54
CA LEU A 83 15.75 -31.00 -12.25
C LEU A 83 15.38 -32.48 -12.18
N LYS A 84 14.77 -33.01 -13.25
CA LYS A 84 14.43 -34.43 -13.36
C LYS A 84 15.68 -35.30 -13.32
N ALA A 85 16.74 -34.97 -14.07
CA ALA A 85 17.99 -35.71 -14.05
C ALA A 85 18.64 -35.71 -12.65
N LYS A 86 18.64 -34.58 -11.94
CA LYS A 86 19.11 -34.49 -10.54
C LYS A 86 18.25 -35.31 -9.59
N LEU A 87 16.93 -35.29 -9.77
CA LEU A 87 16.02 -36.12 -8.97
C LEU A 87 16.18 -37.60 -9.28
N GLU A 88 16.53 -37.96 -10.52
CA GLU A 88 16.73 -39.33 -10.97
C GLU A 88 18.15 -39.87 -10.70
N ASP A 89 19.10 -39.00 -10.34
CA ASP A 89 20.47 -39.37 -9.99
C ASP A 89 20.48 -40.36 -8.82
N VAL A 90 20.91 -41.59 -9.09
CA VAL A 90 20.92 -42.69 -8.11
C VAL A 90 22.04 -42.55 -7.09
N ASP A 91 23.05 -41.73 -7.38
CA ASP A 91 24.22 -41.53 -6.52
C ASP A 91 24.05 -40.31 -5.59
N ASP A 92 23.04 -39.45 -5.82
CA ASP A 92 22.68 -38.37 -4.90
C ASP A 92 21.72 -38.86 -3.80
N GLU A 93 22.25 -38.98 -2.59
CA GLU A 93 21.53 -39.42 -1.41
C GLU A 93 20.31 -38.54 -1.07
N LYS A 94 20.38 -37.22 -1.32
CA LYS A 94 19.25 -36.31 -1.11
C LYS A 94 18.16 -36.53 -2.16
N ALA A 95 18.54 -36.76 -3.42
CA ALA A 95 17.59 -37.08 -4.48
C ALA A 95 16.89 -38.43 -4.24
N ALA A 96 17.63 -39.43 -3.76
CA ALA A 96 17.07 -40.72 -3.33
C ALA A 96 16.06 -40.55 -2.17
N GLN A 97 16.38 -39.73 -1.16
CA GLN A 97 15.48 -39.43 -0.05
C GLN A 97 14.20 -38.71 -0.52
N VAL A 98 14.32 -37.72 -1.40
CA VAL A 98 13.17 -36.99 -1.96
C VAL A 98 12.27 -37.93 -2.78
N ARG A 99 12.83 -38.79 -3.64
CA ARG A 99 12.05 -39.80 -4.38
C ARG A 99 11.35 -40.77 -3.44
N ALA A 100 12.07 -41.33 -2.47
CA ALA A 100 11.49 -42.24 -1.49
C ALA A 100 10.37 -41.57 -0.68
N ALA A 101 10.51 -40.28 -0.35
CA ALA A 101 9.46 -39.50 0.27
C ALA A 101 8.27 -39.32 -0.69
N LEU A 102 8.49 -38.89 -1.93
CA LEU A 102 7.41 -38.69 -2.91
C LEU A 102 6.68 -39.99 -3.26
N ASP A 103 7.34 -41.14 -3.24
CA ASP A 103 6.73 -42.46 -3.48
C ASP A 103 6.03 -43.05 -2.26
N ASN A 104 6.33 -42.54 -1.06
CA ASN A 104 5.69 -42.99 0.17
C ASN A 104 4.19 -42.65 0.14
N PRO A 105 3.28 -43.65 0.25
CA PRO A 105 1.85 -43.42 0.24
C PRO A 105 1.38 -42.40 1.29
N ASN A 106 2.03 -42.36 2.47
CA ASN A 106 1.70 -41.39 3.53
C ASN A 106 2.03 -39.96 3.14
N VAL A 107 3.09 -39.75 2.35
CA VAL A 107 3.48 -38.43 1.86
C VAL A 107 2.55 -38.00 0.72
N LYS A 108 2.22 -38.89 -0.21
CA LYS A 108 1.22 -38.61 -1.26
C LYS A 108 -0.13 -38.23 -0.66
N ASP A 109 -0.56 -38.94 0.37
CA ASP A 109 -1.81 -38.66 1.09
C ASP A 109 -1.75 -37.32 1.85
N LEU A 110 -0.61 -36.96 2.45
CA LEU A 110 -0.39 -35.64 3.06
C LEU A 110 -0.40 -34.50 2.02
N LEU A 111 0.26 -34.70 0.88
CA LEU A 111 0.24 -33.74 -0.23
C LEU A 111 -1.19 -33.56 -0.78
N GLY A 112 -1.99 -34.63 -0.81
CA GLY A 112 -3.41 -34.58 -1.14
C GLY A 112 -4.19 -33.71 -0.14
N LEU A 113 -3.99 -33.92 1.17
CA LEU A 113 -4.60 -33.07 2.19
C LEU A 113 -4.17 -31.60 2.04
N LEU A 114 -2.88 -31.34 1.82
CA LEU A 114 -2.38 -29.97 1.61
C LEU A 114 -3.02 -29.34 0.36
N ALA A 115 -3.14 -30.08 -0.74
CA ALA A 115 -3.85 -29.60 -1.93
C ALA A 115 -5.31 -29.27 -1.61
N ASP A 116 -6.03 -30.14 -0.91
CA ASP A 116 -7.42 -29.91 -0.49
C ASP A 116 -7.52 -28.64 0.39
N MET A 117 -6.66 -28.53 1.40
CA MET A 117 -6.65 -27.42 2.36
C MET A 117 -6.58 -26.05 1.69
N PHE A 118 -5.81 -25.93 0.60
CA PHE A 118 -5.63 -24.65 -0.10
C PHE A 118 -6.52 -24.49 -1.32
N SER A 119 -7.41 -25.44 -1.64
CA SER A 119 -8.16 -25.44 -2.91
C SER A 119 -9.41 -24.57 -2.88
N ASP A 120 -10.31 -24.74 -1.90
CA ASP A 120 -11.67 -24.23 -2.03
C ASP A 120 -11.98 -23.02 -1.13
N ASP A 121 -11.74 -23.11 0.18
CA ASP A 121 -11.98 -22.01 1.13
C ASP A 121 -10.89 -22.03 2.20
N VAL A 122 -10.03 -21.01 2.17
CA VAL A 122 -8.98 -20.76 3.15
C VAL A 122 -9.30 -19.45 3.84
N PHE A 123 -9.51 -19.48 5.15
CA PHE A 123 -9.81 -18.26 5.89
C PHE A 123 -8.87 -18.02 7.06
N CYS A 124 -8.78 -16.75 7.44
CA CYS A 124 -8.18 -16.28 8.67
C CYS A 124 -9.11 -15.24 9.30
N TYR A 125 -9.35 -15.32 10.60
CA TYR A 125 -10.03 -14.25 11.34
C TYR A 125 -9.39 -14.03 12.71
N GLY A 126 -9.51 -12.79 13.17
CA GLY A 126 -9.11 -12.36 14.50
C GLY A 126 -10.32 -11.84 15.27
N ASN A 127 -10.38 -12.14 16.57
CA ASN A 127 -11.37 -11.53 17.45
C ASN A 127 -10.99 -10.09 17.82
N ALA A 128 -11.86 -9.39 18.57
CA ALA A 128 -11.62 -8.02 19.03
C ALA A 128 -10.28 -7.83 19.77
N ASP A 129 -9.80 -8.83 20.51
CA ASP A 129 -8.55 -8.74 21.31
C ASP A 129 -7.30 -8.52 20.45
N VAL A 130 -7.33 -8.87 19.15
CA VAL A 130 -6.19 -8.62 18.25
C VAL A 130 -5.88 -7.12 18.18
N ALA A 131 -6.91 -6.28 18.24
CA ALA A 131 -6.73 -4.83 18.15
C ALA A 131 -5.89 -4.28 19.31
N ASP A 132 -6.11 -4.77 20.54
CA ASP A 132 -5.34 -4.35 21.72
C ASP A 132 -3.86 -4.70 21.60
N VAL A 133 -3.54 -5.88 21.06
CA VAL A 133 -2.15 -6.35 20.94
C VAL A 133 -1.40 -5.59 19.85
N LEU A 134 -2.07 -5.28 18.73
CA LEU A 134 -1.48 -4.46 17.69
C LEU A 134 -1.28 -3.01 18.15
N GLU A 135 -2.27 -2.46 18.87
CA GLU A 135 -2.18 -1.13 19.50
C GLU A 135 -0.99 -1.07 20.46
N LEU A 136 -0.83 -2.05 21.35
CA LEU A 136 0.35 -2.14 22.23
C LEU A 136 1.67 -2.19 21.45
N THR A 137 1.72 -2.95 20.36
CA THR A 137 2.92 -3.06 19.52
C THR A 137 3.27 -1.71 18.88
N GLN A 138 2.25 -0.97 18.42
CA GLN A 138 2.39 0.35 17.84
C GLN A 138 2.80 1.39 18.89
N ASP A 139 2.18 1.39 20.07
CA ASP A 139 2.54 2.24 21.22
C ASP A 139 4.01 2.06 21.59
N VAL A 140 4.47 0.81 21.72
CA VAL A 140 5.88 0.48 22.02
C VAL A 140 6.80 0.96 20.89
N SER A 141 6.46 0.69 19.62
CA SER A 141 7.25 1.12 18.47
C SER A 141 7.37 2.65 18.38
N ASN A 142 6.27 3.36 18.61
CA ASN A 142 6.23 4.82 18.63
C ASN A 142 7.08 5.36 19.77
N ALA A 143 6.92 4.83 20.99
CA ALA A 143 7.68 5.25 22.14
C ALA A 143 9.19 5.02 21.96
N VAL A 144 9.60 3.87 21.44
CA VAL A 144 11.02 3.60 21.10
C VAL A 144 11.55 4.56 20.05
N SER A 145 10.72 4.90 19.05
CA SER A 145 11.13 5.80 17.95
C SER A 145 11.27 7.24 18.43
N TYR A 146 10.42 7.69 19.35
CA TYR A 146 10.44 9.06 19.89
C TYR A 146 11.22 9.21 21.21
N ALA A 147 11.64 8.12 21.84
CA ALA A 147 12.36 8.14 23.12
C ALA A 147 13.57 9.08 23.15
N PRO A 148 14.48 9.08 22.16
CA PRO A 148 15.64 9.98 22.19
C PRO A 148 15.23 11.45 22.27
N TYR A 149 14.21 11.85 21.52
CA TYR A 149 13.71 13.22 21.54
C TYR A 149 13.04 13.56 22.86
N TYR A 150 12.26 12.64 23.44
CA TYR A 150 11.62 12.82 24.73
C TYR A 150 12.67 13.05 25.83
N PHE A 151 13.64 12.14 25.98
CA PHE A 151 14.62 12.23 27.05
C PHE A 151 15.61 13.39 26.85
N MET A 152 15.99 13.72 25.61
CA MET A 152 16.75 14.94 25.32
C MET A 152 15.95 16.19 25.74
N ALA A 153 14.65 16.23 25.44
CA ALA A 153 13.81 17.38 25.78
C ALA A 153 13.54 17.54 27.28
N THR A 154 13.54 16.45 28.05
CA THR A 154 13.41 16.51 29.52
C THR A 154 14.75 16.71 30.24
N GLY A 155 15.87 16.78 29.52
CA GLY A 155 17.22 16.87 30.09
C GLY A 155 17.74 15.58 30.72
N GLU A 156 16.98 14.48 30.60
CA GLU A 156 17.38 13.15 31.09
C GLU A 156 18.28 12.40 30.09
N GLY A 157 18.30 12.82 28.83
CA GLY A 157 18.98 12.12 27.73
C GLY A 157 20.51 12.11 27.80
N ASP A 158 21.14 13.11 28.42
CA ASP A 158 22.61 13.21 28.51
C ASP A 158 23.25 12.11 29.38
N ALA A 159 22.46 11.51 30.27
CA ALA A 159 22.89 10.47 31.19
C ALA A 159 22.67 9.04 30.66
N MET A 160 22.08 8.89 29.47
CA MET A 160 21.65 7.59 28.92
C MET A 160 22.13 7.42 27.47
N SER A 161 22.59 6.23 27.13
CA SER A 161 22.78 5.80 25.75
C SER A 161 21.43 5.65 25.04
N GLN A 162 21.46 5.69 23.70
CA GLN A 162 20.26 5.51 22.89
C GLN A 162 19.54 4.18 23.16
N PRO A 163 20.22 3.02 23.29
CA PRO A 163 19.56 1.77 23.66
C PRO A 163 18.88 1.82 25.05
N GLU A 164 19.49 2.50 26.03
CA GLU A 164 18.89 2.65 27.37
C GLU A 164 17.62 3.51 27.31
N MET A 165 17.66 4.64 26.59
CA MET A 165 16.46 5.48 26.36
C MET A 165 15.33 4.69 25.70
N GLN A 166 15.65 3.91 24.67
CA GLN A 166 14.68 3.08 23.95
C GLN A 166 14.10 1.96 24.83
N GLY A 167 14.95 1.26 25.58
CA GLY A 167 14.54 0.20 26.48
C GLY A 167 13.66 0.73 27.62
N LYS A 168 14.04 1.85 28.24
CA LYS A 168 13.26 2.52 29.28
C LYS A 168 11.87 2.92 28.79
N ALA A 169 11.78 3.52 27.59
CA ALA A 169 10.50 3.89 26.99
C ALA A 169 9.62 2.67 26.67
N ALA A 170 10.21 1.59 26.13
CA ALA A 170 9.49 0.36 25.85
C ALA A 170 8.91 -0.28 27.12
N LEU A 171 9.73 -0.41 28.18
CA LEU A 171 9.30 -0.97 29.47
C LEU A 171 8.21 -0.12 30.13
N TYR A 172 8.34 1.20 30.07
CA TYR A 172 7.33 2.12 30.57
C TYR A 172 5.98 1.90 29.86
N ILE A 173 5.95 1.92 28.53
CA ILE A 173 4.71 1.75 27.77
C ILE A 173 4.10 0.36 27.95
N LEU A 174 4.91 -0.69 27.98
CA LEU A 174 4.45 -2.06 28.28
C LEU A 174 3.79 -2.12 29.65
N THR A 175 4.36 -1.44 30.65
CA THR A 175 3.81 -1.43 32.01
C THR A 175 2.55 -0.58 32.12
N GLN A 176 2.49 0.57 31.45
CA GLN A 176 1.28 1.42 31.44
C GLN A 176 0.10 0.74 30.73
N ASN A 177 0.39 -0.16 29.79
CA ASN A 177 -0.62 -0.87 28.99
C ASN A 177 -0.57 -2.38 29.24
N ILE A 178 -0.27 -2.78 30.47
CA ILE A 178 -0.06 -4.19 30.86
C ILE A 178 -1.33 -5.05 30.66
N ASP A 179 -2.49 -4.43 30.62
CA ASP A 179 -3.79 -5.06 30.33
C ASP A 179 -3.94 -5.43 28.84
N LYS A 180 -3.29 -4.68 27.93
CA LYS A 180 -3.22 -4.99 26.49
C LYS A 180 -2.23 -6.12 26.20
N LEU A 181 -1.33 -6.47 27.14
CA LEU A 181 -0.42 -7.61 27.02
C LEU A 181 -1.20 -8.92 27.25
N LYS A 182 -1.73 -9.49 26.17
CA LYS A 182 -2.53 -10.71 26.18
C LYS A 182 -2.29 -11.57 24.94
N ILE A 183 -2.74 -12.82 24.99
CA ILE A 183 -2.76 -13.72 23.83
C ILE A 183 -4.07 -13.48 23.07
N PRO A 184 -4.03 -12.92 21.85
CA PRO A 184 -5.25 -12.68 21.09
C PRO A 184 -5.77 -14.00 20.49
N THR A 185 -7.06 -14.05 20.16
CA THR A 185 -7.62 -15.20 19.44
C THR A 185 -7.53 -14.97 17.94
N MET A 186 -6.75 -15.81 17.27
CA MET A 186 -6.68 -15.89 15.81
C MET A 186 -6.98 -17.31 15.37
N VAL A 187 -7.75 -17.46 14.30
CA VAL A 187 -8.14 -18.75 13.76
C VAL A 187 -7.92 -18.77 12.27
N MET A 188 -7.20 -19.78 11.81
CA MET A 188 -7.11 -20.15 10.40
C MET A 188 -7.93 -21.41 10.16
N GLY A 189 -8.64 -21.46 9.05
CA GLY A 189 -9.37 -22.66 8.66
C GLY A 189 -9.21 -22.97 7.19
N PHE A 190 -9.27 -24.26 6.90
CA PHE A 190 -9.07 -24.84 5.58
C PHE A 190 -10.23 -25.78 5.31
N SER A 191 -11.04 -25.50 4.29
CA SER A 191 -12.07 -26.44 3.86
C SER A 191 -11.41 -27.75 3.44
N VAL A 192 -11.98 -28.87 3.86
CA VAL A 192 -11.46 -30.20 3.55
C VAL A 192 -12.54 -31.04 2.89
N ALA A 193 -12.23 -31.54 1.69
CA ALA A 193 -13.14 -32.45 0.97
C ALA A 193 -13.28 -33.81 1.66
N ASP A 194 -12.23 -34.27 2.35
CA ASP A 194 -12.19 -35.52 3.10
C ASP A 194 -11.84 -35.25 4.58
N GLU A 195 -12.88 -35.10 5.41
CA GLU A 195 -12.72 -34.91 6.85
C GLU A 195 -12.00 -36.09 7.53
N GLN A 196 -12.17 -37.32 7.03
CA GLN A 196 -11.52 -38.50 7.62
C GLN A 196 -10.01 -38.46 7.39
N ARG A 197 -9.57 -38.04 6.20
CA ARG A 197 -8.16 -37.77 5.89
C ARG A 197 -7.59 -36.72 6.83
N ALA A 198 -8.30 -35.61 7.04
CA ALA A 198 -7.87 -34.55 7.95
C ALA A 198 -7.73 -35.06 9.40
N VAL A 199 -8.72 -35.80 9.91
CA VAL A 199 -8.68 -36.42 11.24
C VAL A 199 -7.52 -37.42 11.39
N LEU A 200 -7.24 -38.22 10.35
CA LEU A 200 -6.12 -39.14 10.33
C LEU A 200 -4.77 -38.42 10.49
N HIS A 201 -4.54 -37.34 9.73
CA HIS A 201 -3.29 -36.58 9.81
C HIS A 201 -3.19 -35.77 11.11
N LEU A 202 -4.30 -35.31 11.69
CA LEU A 202 -4.29 -34.79 13.07
C LEU A 202 -3.85 -35.82 14.09
N GLY A 203 -4.23 -37.10 13.92
CA GLY A 203 -3.73 -38.19 14.75
C GLY A 203 -2.22 -38.43 14.57
N LYS A 204 -1.68 -38.25 13.36
CA LYS A 204 -0.22 -38.30 13.12
C LYS A 204 0.51 -37.15 13.80
N LEU A 205 -0.05 -35.93 13.75
CA LEU A 205 0.47 -34.77 14.46
C LEU A 205 0.48 -34.99 15.98
N GLU A 206 -0.60 -35.54 16.54
CA GLU A 206 -0.68 -35.93 17.95
C GLU A 206 0.44 -36.93 18.33
N GLY A 207 0.70 -37.93 17.47
CA GLY A 207 1.82 -38.86 17.68
C GLY A 207 3.19 -38.18 17.71
N LEU A 208 3.43 -37.20 16.82
CA LEU A 208 4.67 -36.40 16.81
C LEU A 208 4.81 -35.54 18.07
N LEU A 209 3.73 -34.87 18.48
CA LEU A 209 3.70 -34.09 19.72
C LEU A 209 3.89 -34.97 20.96
N GLY A 210 3.33 -36.19 20.96
CA GLY A 210 3.57 -37.19 22.01
C GLY A 210 5.03 -37.63 22.09
N MET A 211 5.71 -37.78 20.95
CA MET A 211 7.15 -38.07 20.92
C MET A 211 7.97 -36.89 21.45
N LEU A 212 7.62 -35.65 21.07
CA LEU A 212 8.27 -34.45 21.61
C LEU A 212 8.11 -34.38 23.13
N ALA A 213 6.90 -34.59 23.64
CA ALA A 213 6.59 -34.66 25.06
C ALA A 213 7.37 -35.76 25.81
N PHE A 214 7.66 -36.88 25.15
CA PHE A 214 8.51 -37.93 25.71
C PHE A 214 9.99 -37.53 25.79
N VAL A 215 10.51 -36.85 24.75
CA VAL A 215 11.91 -36.40 24.70
C VAL A 215 12.16 -35.19 25.59
N GLN A 216 11.17 -34.30 25.71
CA GLN A 216 11.21 -33.09 26.52
C GLN A 216 10.06 -33.11 27.54
N PRO A 217 10.32 -33.57 28.78
CA PRO A 217 9.30 -33.76 29.80
C PRO A 217 8.48 -32.50 30.14
N GLU A 218 9.00 -31.30 29.90
CA GLU A 218 8.29 -30.02 30.06
C GLU A 218 7.02 -29.90 29.20
N PHE A 219 6.92 -30.69 28.12
CA PHE A 219 5.75 -30.75 27.24
C PHE A 219 4.76 -31.88 27.59
N ALA A 220 5.06 -32.75 28.56
CA ALA A 220 4.28 -33.95 28.86
C ALA A 220 2.79 -33.67 29.14
N ASP A 221 2.49 -32.68 29.98
CA ASP A 221 1.12 -32.29 30.35
C ASP A 221 0.57 -31.15 29.46
N LYS A 222 1.32 -30.75 28.43
CA LYS A 222 0.97 -29.62 27.54
C LYS A 222 0.19 -30.05 26.31
N VAL A 223 0.30 -31.32 25.93
CA VAL A 223 -0.39 -31.90 24.75
C VAL A 223 -1.60 -32.71 25.22
N SER A 224 -2.81 -32.34 24.80
CA SER A 224 -4.02 -33.07 25.18
C SER A 224 -5.16 -32.92 24.16
N ARG A 225 -6.11 -33.87 24.17
CA ARG A 225 -7.39 -33.70 23.47
C ARG A 225 -8.44 -33.09 24.39
N GLN A 226 -9.00 -31.94 24.01
CA GLN A 226 -10.03 -31.24 24.77
C GLN A 226 -11.33 -31.13 23.96
N GLN A 227 -12.47 -31.30 24.64
CA GLN A 227 -13.80 -31.18 24.03
C GLN A 227 -14.22 -29.70 24.04
N VAL A 228 -14.63 -29.17 22.89
CA VAL A 228 -15.11 -27.79 22.71
C VAL A 228 -16.42 -27.86 21.93
N GLY A 229 -17.56 -27.62 22.59
CA GLY A 229 -18.86 -27.95 22.04
C GLY A 229 -18.91 -29.42 21.62
N ASP A 230 -19.24 -29.69 20.36
CA ASP A 230 -19.35 -31.06 19.81
C ASP A 230 -18.05 -31.59 19.18
N THR A 231 -17.00 -30.77 19.11
CA THR A 231 -15.72 -31.12 18.47
C THR A 231 -14.62 -31.39 19.49
N LYS A 232 -13.78 -32.40 19.23
CA LYS A 232 -12.53 -32.62 19.96
C LYS A 232 -11.37 -31.92 19.26
N PHE A 233 -10.67 -31.06 19.99
CA PHE A 233 -9.46 -30.40 19.53
C PHE A 233 -8.22 -31.06 20.14
N LEU A 234 -7.20 -31.29 19.33
CA LEU A 234 -5.84 -31.52 19.81
C LEU A 234 -5.27 -30.17 20.23
N THR A 235 -4.77 -30.06 21.44
CA THR A 235 -4.29 -28.80 22.03
C THR A 235 -2.86 -28.93 22.48
N LEU A 236 -2.06 -27.91 22.18
CA LEU A 236 -0.75 -27.65 22.78
C LEU A 236 -0.88 -26.38 23.63
N THR A 237 -0.70 -26.51 24.93
CA THR A 237 -0.78 -25.40 25.89
C THR A 237 0.62 -24.98 26.29
N LEU A 238 1.00 -23.74 26.00
CA LEU A 238 2.25 -23.13 26.42
C LEU A 238 1.93 -22.04 27.44
N ASP A 239 2.65 -22.00 28.55
CA ASP A 239 2.51 -20.95 29.56
C ASP A 239 3.82 -20.17 29.71
N GLY A 240 3.71 -18.96 30.26
CA GLY A 240 4.87 -18.10 30.45
C GLY A 240 5.86 -18.62 31.50
N GLU A 241 5.50 -19.61 32.33
CA GLU A 241 6.46 -20.23 33.26
C GLU A 241 7.48 -21.11 32.53
N MET A 242 7.18 -21.55 31.31
CA MET A 242 8.12 -22.30 30.45
C MET A 242 9.28 -21.46 29.92
N ILE A 243 9.20 -20.12 30.02
CA ILE A 243 10.32 -19.25 29.66
C ILE A 243 11.42 -19.43 30.71
N PRO A 244 12.69 -19.66 30.31
CA PRO A 244 13.80 -19.80 31.26
C PRO A 244 14.18 -18.43 31.83
N TRP A 245 13.33 -17.87 32.69
CA TRP A 245 13.48 -16.52 33.26
C TRP A 245 14.81 -16.31 33.98
N ASP A 246 15.37 -17.37 34.58
CA ASP A 246 16.66 -17.34 35.28
C ASP A 246 17.86 -17.29 34.32
N GLU A 247 17.67 -17.66 33.05
CA GLU A 247 18.72 -17.59 32.00
C GLU A 247 18.68 -16.25 31.25
N LEU A 248 17.63 -15.45 31.45
CA LEU A 248 17.52 -14.12 30.84
C LEU A 248 18.29 -13.09 31.67
N PRO A 249 18.96 -12.11 31.04
CA PRO A 249 19.68 -11.04 31.73
C PRO A 249 18.70 -10.00 32.30
N LEU A 250 17.79 -10.42 33.18
CA LEU A 250 16.75 -9.54 33.73
C LEU A 250 17.32 -8.45 34.63
N ASP A 251 18.48 -8.68 35.25
CA ASP A 251 19.15 -7.68 36.08
C ASP A 251 19.61 -6.48 35.23
N ASP A 252 20.21 -6.73 34.06
CA ASP A 252 20.57 -5.68 33.10
C ASP A 252 19.32 -4.89 32.62
N VAL A 253 18.16 -5.56 32.51
CA VAL A 253 16.90 -4.93 32.11
C VAL A 253 16.28 -4.09 33.24
N ARG A 254 16.43 -4.52 34.50
CA ARG A 254 16.00 -3.76 35.68
C ARG A 254 16.78 -2.47 35.86
N GLU A 255 18.05 -2.42 35.45
CA GLU A 255 18.86 -1.19 35.54
C GLU A 255 18.29 -0.03 34.69
N ILE A 256 17.51 -0.33 33.64
CA ILE A 256 16.95 0.65 32.71
C ILE A 256 15.45 0.88 32.89
N GLU A 257 14.83 0.35 33.95
CA GLU A 257 13.39 0.49 34.16
C GLU A 257 12.98 1.93 34.52
N ALA A 258 11.76 2.32 34.13
CA ALA A 258 11.28 3.68 34.38
C ALA A 258 10.90 3.89 35.85
N ASN A 259 10.26 2.89 36.46
CA ASN A 259 9.95 2.85 37.88
C ASN A 259 10.37 1.49 38.46
N GLU A 260 10.83 1.49 39.71
CA GLU A 260 11.24 0.27 40.41
C GLU A 260 10.12 -0.80 40.36
N GLY A 261 10.45 -1.99 39.87
CA GLY A 261 9.54 -3.13 39.76
C GLY A 261 8.66 -3.16 38.51
N ASP A 262 8.89 -2.30 37.52
CA ASP A 262 8.18 -2.36 36.23
C ASP A 262 8.52 -3.64 35.46
N VAL A 263 9.78 -4.06 35.47
CA VAL A 263 10.20 -5.34 34.85
C VAL A 263 9.50 -6.52 35.53
N ASP A 264 9.42 -6.51 36.87
CA ASP A 264 8.80 -7.60 37.62
C ASP A 264 7.30 -7.70 37.33
N LYS A 265 6.58 -6.57 37.21
CA LYS A 265 5.17 -6.56 36.78
C LYS A 265 4.99 -7.17 35.39
N ILE A 266 5.87 -6.86 34.45
CA ILE A 266 5.84 -7.43 33.09
C ILE A 266 6.09 -8.94 33.15
N VAL A 267 7.13 -9.37 33.87
CA VAL A 267 7.45 -10.79 34.05
C VAL A 267 6.29 -11.55 34.68
N GLU A 268 5.70 -11.03 35.76
CA GLU A 268 4.53 -11.59 36.42
C GLU A 268 3.34 -11.71 35.47
N LYS A 269 3.08 -10.67 34.67
CA LYS A 269 2.02 -10.71 33.67
C LYS A 269 2.29 -11.78 32.61
N VAL A 270 3.50 -11.86 32.06
CA VAL A 270 3.86 -12.86 31.03
C VAL A 270 3.77 -14.27 31.59
N LYS A 271 4.21 -14.52 32.83
CA LYS A 271 4.07 -15.83 33.51
C LYS A 271 2.61 -16.27 33.61
N GLN A 272 1.67 -15.34 33.76
CA GLN A 272 0.23 -15.62 33.77
C GLN A 272 -0.37 -15.87 32.39
N LEU A 273 0.33 -15.53 31.30
CA LEU A 273 -0.16 -15.75 29.95
C LEU A 273 -0.13 -17.24 29.61
N LYS A 274 -1.20 -17.67 28.96
CA LYS A 274 -1.40 -19.02 28.49
C LYS A 274 -1.74 -18.97 27.01
N LEU A 275 -0.88 -19.52 26.17
CA LEU A 275 -1.12 -19.73 24.75
C LEU A 275 -1.62 -21.15 24.52
N ILE A 276 -2.77 -21.28 23.90
CA ILE A 276 -3.34 -22.55 23.46
C ILE A 276 -3.30 -22.57 21.93
N ILE A 277 -2.58 -23.52 21.38
CA ILE A 277 -2.60 -23.86 19.95
C ILE A 277 -3.56 -25.05 19.79
N ALA A 278 -4.71 -24.83 19.16
CA ALA A 278 -5.75 -25.84 19.02
C ALA A 278 -5.95 -26.25 17.56
N PHE A 279 -5.93 -27.56 17.30
CA PHE A 279 -6.15 -28.17 16.00
C PHE A 279 -7.41 -29.04 16.04
N GLY A 280 -8.33 -28.86 15.10
CA GLY A 280 -9.56 -29.66 15.06
C GLY A 280 -10.23 -29.65 13.69
N VAL A 281 -11.06 -30.65 13.43
CA VAL A 281 -11.93 -30.68 12.24
C VAL A 281 -13.36 -30.41 12.68
N ARG A 282 -13.97 -29.37 12.12
CA ARG A 282 -15.32 -28.91 12.49
C ARG A 282 -16.03 -28.29 11.29
N ASP A 283 -17.28 -28.68 11.08
CA ASP A 283 -18.17 -28.08 10.08
C ASP A 283 -17.59 -28.04 8.64
N GLY A 284 -16.81 -29.06 8.25
CA GLY A 284 -16.11 -29.12 6.95
C GLY A 284 -14.71 -28.48 6.93
N TYR A 285 -14.20 -27.97 8.06
CA TYR A 285 -12.94 -27.23 8.11
C TYR A 285 -11.92 -27.88 9.06
N LEU A 286 -10.70 -28.07 8.56
CA LEU A 286 -9.52 -28.21 9.41
C LEU A 286 -9.16 -26.82 9.95
N THR A 287 -9.24 -26.65 11.26
CA THR A 287 -9.06 -25.38 11.96
C THR A 287 -7.80 -25.41 12.81
N VAL A 288 -7.02 -24.33 12.75
CA VAL A 288 -5.88 -24.05 13.61
C VAL A 288 -6.14 -22.73 14.33
N ALA A 289 -6.20 -22.76 15.65
CA ALA A 289 -6.43 -21.58 16.48
C ALA A 289 -5.27 -21.30 17.42
N LEU A 290 -4.90 -20.03 17.53
CA LEU A 290 -4.06 -19.47 18.58
C LEU A 290 -4.99 -18.70 19.51
N THR A 291 -5.06 -19.05 20.80
CA THR A 291 -6.01 -18.45 21.73
C THR A 291 -5.54 -18.57 23.18
N ASP A 292 -6.07 -17.75 24.08
CA ASP A 292 -5.95 -17.91 25.54
C ASP A 292 -7.00 -18.86 26.14
N SER A 293 -8.14 -19.03 25.45
CA SER A 293 -9.27 -19.83 25.90
C SER A 293 -9.96 -20.55 24.74
N LEU A 294 -10.34 -21.82 24.97
CA LEU A 294 -11.11 -22.63 24.03
C LEU A 294 -12.58 -22.21 23.96
N GLU A 295 -13.12 -21.52 24.97
CA GLU A 295 -14.50 -21.00 24.97
C GLU A 295 -14.74 -20.03 23.80
N LYS A 296 -13.70 -19.26 23.43
CA LYS A 296 -13.74 -18.34 22.30
C LYS A 296 -13.93 -19.09 20.96
N LEU A 297 -13.44 -20.32 20.85
CA LEU A 297 -13.64 -21.17 19.65
C LEU A 297 -15.02 -21.79 19.58
N GLU A 298 -15.66 -22.03 20.73
CA GLU A 298 -17.03 -22.58 20.76
C GLU A 298 -18.03 -21.63 20.08
N ARG A 299 -17.79 -20.31 20.17
CA ARG A 299 -18.65 -19.26 19.60
C ARG A 299 -18.80 -19.36 18.07
N MET A 300 -17.78 -19.87 17.37
CA MET A 300 -17.81 -20.02 15.91
C MET A 300 -19.02 -20.86 15.48
N GLY A 301 -19.80 -20.35 14.54
CA GLY A 301 -21.03 -20.98 14.02
C GLY A 301 -22.18 -21.11 15.03
N LYS A 302 -22.04 -20.60 16.27
CA LYS A 302 -23.09 -20.64 17.32
C LYS A 302 -23.67 -19.27 17.65
N THR A 303 -22.93 -18.19 17.42
CA THR A 303 -23.39 -16.80 17.60
C THR A 303 -23.82 -16.18 16.27
N ASP A 304 -24.36 -14.96 16.32
CA ASP A 304 -24.64 -14.18 15.10
C ASP A 304 -23.39 -14.13 14.22
N SER A 305 -23.59 -14.49 12.95
CA SER A 305 -22.53 -14.51 11.95
C SER A 305 -22.17 -13.09 11.51
N LEU A 306 -20.92 -12.91 11.08
CA LEU A 306 -20.44 -11.71 10.43
C LEU A 306 -21.32 -11.28 9.23
N LEU A 307 -21.96 -12.23 8.53
CA LEU A 307 -22.93 -11.96 7.46
C LEU A 307 -24.16 -11.16 7.90
N THR A 308 -24.49 -11.16 9.18
CA THR A 308 -25.65 -10.41 9.70
C THR A 308 -25.40 -8.91 9.78
N ARG A 309 -24.14 -8.49 9.72
CA ARG A 309 -23.73 -7.09 9.83
C ARG A 309 -24.25 -6.24 8.67
N PRO A 310 -24.64 -4.98 8.92
CA PRO A 310 -25.13 -4.08 7.87
C PRO A 310 -24.08 -3.83 6.78
N GLU A 311 -22.79 -3.85 7.13
CA GLU A 311 -21.69 -3.66 6.17
C GLU A 311 -21.67 -4.74 5.06
N PHE A 312 -22.27 -5.91 5.28
CA PHE A 312 -22.35 -6.97 4.26
C PHE A 312 -23.56 -6.82 3.32
N ALA A 313 -24.41 -5.80 3.47
CA ALA A 313 -25.56 -5.58 2.59
C ALA A 313 -25.16 -5.44 1.11
N GLY A 314 -24.07 -4.70 0.82
CA GLY A 314 -23.51 -4.56 -0.53
C GLY A 314 -22.94 -5.87 -1.08
N VAL A 315 -22.25 -6.65 -0.24
CA VAL A 315 -21.62 -7.92 -0.62
C VAL A 315 -22.65 -9.01 -0.95
N LYS A 316 -23.78 -9.04 -0.22
CA LYS A 316 -24.85 -10.03 -0.46
C LYS A 316 -25.39 -10.00 -1.89
N LYS A 317 -25.28 -8.86 -2.59
CA LYS A 317 -25.67 -8.73 -4.01
C LYS A 317 -24.87 -9.65 -4.93
N PHE A 318 -23.65 -10.04 -4.53
CA PHE A 318 -22.73 -10.90 -5.28
C PHE A 318 -22.72 -12.35 -4.81
N GLY A 319 -23.65 -12.73 -3.90
CA GLY A 319 -23.63 -14.05 -3.29
C GLY A 319 -23.88 -15.21 -4.24
N ASN A 320 -24.20 -14.97 -5.51
CA ASN A 320 -24.35 -16.00 -6.54
C ASN A 320 -23.26 -15.91 -7.64
N GLU A 321 -22.27 -15.02 -7.46
CA GLU A 321 -21.14 -14.89 -8.36
C GLU A 321 -20.05 -15.92 -7.99
N ARG A 322 -19.12 -16.23 -8.90
CA ARG A 322 -18.04 -17.20 -8.66
C ARG A 322 -16.97 -16.62 -7.73
N LEU A 323 -17.28 -16.53 -6.43
CA LEU A 323 -16.47 -15.82 -5.44
C LEU A 323 -15.05 -16.38 -5.34
N THR A 324 -14.04 -15.51 -5.36
CA THR A 324 -12.61 -15.82 -5.19
C THR A 324 -12.00 -15.28 -3.92
N GLY A 325 -12.71 -14.40 -3.20
CA GLY A 325 -12.18 -13.82 -1.98
C GLY A 325 -13.18 -12.92 -1.27
N ILE A 326 -13.05 -12.83 0.05
CA ILE A 326 -13.86 -11.95 0.90
C ILE A 326 -12.94 -11.41 2.00
N SER A 327 -13.01 -10.13 2.30
CA SER A 327 -12.30 -9.56 3.45
C SER A 327 -13.16 -8.56 4.22
N TYR A 328 -12.83 -8.39 5.49
CA TYR A 328 -13.51 -7.51 6.42
C TYR A 328 -12.52 -6.96 7.45
N ALA A 329 -12.67 -5.68 7.77
CA ALA A 329 -12.06 -5.06 8.92
C ALA A 329 -13.11 -4.23 9.65
N SER A 330 -13.23 -4.42 10.96
CA SER A 330 -14.18 -3.67 11.78
C SER A 330 -13.75 -2.22 11.97
N LYS A 331 -14.74 -1.34 12.23
CA LYS A 331 -14.47 0.07 12.56
C LYS A 331 -13.54 0.23 13.76
N ASP A 332 -13.72 -0.59 14.80
CA ASP A 332 -12.88 -0.54 16.01
C ASP A 332 -11.43 -0.91 15.69
N PHE A 333 -11.25 -1.99 14.93
CA PHE A 333 -9.93 -2.43 14.48
C PHE A 333 -9.23 -1.36 13.61
N VAL A 334 -9.92 -0.81 12.61
CA VAL A 334 -9.37 0.27 11.76
C VAL A 334 -9.04 1.52 12.59
N GLY A 335 -9.92 1.88 13.53
CA GLY A 335 -9.75 3.08 14.36
C GLY A 335 -8.53 3.04 15.28
N ARG A 336 -8.13 1.86 15.75
CA ARG A 336 -6.94 1.68 16.60
C ARG A 336 -5.63 1.61 15.82
N MET A 337 -5.69 1.26 14.53
CA MET A 337 -4.51 1.20 13.65
C MET A 337 -4.22 2.54 12.97
N ALA A 338 -5.22 3.42 12.87
CA ALA A 338 -5.11 4.72 12.23
C ALA A 338 -4.59 5.78 13.20
N PHE A 339 -3.92 6.82 12.66
CA PHE A 339 -3.61 8.01 13.43
C PHE A 339 -4.90 8.67 13.93
N SER A 340 -5.01 8.85 15.24
CA SER A 340 -6.22 9.29 15.92
C SER A 340 -6.04 10.65 16.60
N ALA A 341 -7.15 11.24 17.03
CA ALA A 341 -7.09 12.43 17.88
C ALA A 341 -6.41 12.17 19.23
N GLY A 342 -6.44 10.92 19.73
CA GLY A 342 -5.75 10.51 20.95
C GLY A 342 -4.23 10.54 20.81
N ASP A 343 -3.71 10.03 19.69
CA ASP A 343 -2.26 10.08 19.38
C ASP A 343 -1.75 11.53 19.35
N LEU A 344 -2.54 12.42 18.74
CA LEU A 344 -2.22 13.85 18.73
C LEU A 344 -2.25 14.45 20.14
N GLU A 345 -3.18 14.04 21.00
CA GLU A 345 -3.24 14.47 22.40
C GLU A 345 -2.03 13.98 23.21
N ASP A 346 -1.51 12.78 22.93
CA ASP A 346 -0.30 12.27 23.57
C ASP A 346 0.95 13.01 23.09
N LEU A 347 1.04 13.34 21.80
CA LEU A 347 2.08 14.24 21.28
C LEU A 347 2.00 15.63 21.92
N LEU A 348 0.80 16.16 22.14
CA LEU A 348 0.61 17.42 22.86
C LEU A 348 1.10 17.34 24.31
N LYS A 349 0.87 16.23 25.02
CA LYS A 349 1.40 16.03 26.38
C LYS A 349 2.92 16.02 26.40
N ILE A 350 3.55 15.33 25.44
CA ILE A 350 5.01 15.30 25.27
C ILE A 350 5.55 16.70 25.02
N GLY A 351 4.96 17.42 24.05
CA GLY A 351 5.34 18.81 23.75
C GLY A 351 5.14 19.74 24.95
N ALA A 352 4.08 19.56 25.72
CA ALA A 352 3.82 20.34 26.93
C ALA A 352 4.82 20.05 28.06
N ALA A 353 5.32 18.81 28.18
CA ALA A 353 6.39 18.46 29.11
C ALA A 353 7.72 19.09 28.68
N ALA A 354 8.11 18.92 27.42
CA ALA A 354 9.31 19.55 26.85
C ALA A 354 9.29 21.07 27.05
N LEU A 355 8.16 21.72 26.79
CA LEU A 355 7.99 23.16 26.94
C LEU A 355 8.18 23.64 28.40
N LYS A 356 7.96 22.80 29.41
CA LYS A 356 8.22 23.16 30.81
C LYS A 356 9.71 23.30 31.10
N GLU A 357 10.53 22.42 30.54
CA GLU A 357 11.98 22.38 30.78
C GLU A 357 12.75 23.44 29.98
N LEU A 358 12.18 23.95 28.88
CA LEU A 358 12.82 25.01 28.10
C LEU A 358 13.08 26.28 28.96
N PRO A 359 14.24 26.94 28.82
CA PRO A 359 14.58 28.15 29.56
C PRO A 359 13.87 29.40 29.01
N LEU A 360 12.55 29.33 28.81
CA LEU A 360 11.71 30.40 28.27
C LEU A 360 10.87 31.07 29.37
N PRO A 361 10.52 32.37 29.24
CA PRO A 361 9.59 33.03 30.16
C PRO A 361 8.21 32.35 30.20
N ASP A 362 7.55 32.32 31.37
CA ASP A 362 6.24 31.66 31.53
C ASP A 362 5.17 32.19 30.57
N LYS A 363 5.22 33.49 30.26
CA LYS A 363 4.32 34.12 29.29
C LYS A 363 4.52 33.56 27.87
N ALA A 364 5.78 33.32 27.47
CA ALA A 364 6.11 32.71 26.19
C ALA A 364 5.66 31.24 26.14
N LYS A 365 5.93 30.47 27.20
CA LYS A 365 5.44 29.09 27.34
C LYS A 365 3.91 29.01 27.25
N GLY A 366 3.21 29.93 27.91
CA GLY A 366 1.75 30.01 27.85
C GLY A 366 1.22 30.29 26.43
N ARG A 367 1.89 31.16 25.67
CA ARG A 367 1.54 31.46 24.28
C ARG A 367 1.81 30.27 23.36
N ILE A 368 3.00 29.65 23.44
CA ILE A 368 3.36 28.47 22.65
C ILE A 368 2.36 27.35 22.88
N ARG A 369 2.01 27.06 24.14
CA ARG A 369 1.01 26.04 24.48
C ARG A 369 -0.32 26.30 23.78
N LYS A 370 -0.83 27.53 23.87
CA LYS A 370 -2.11 27.92 23.26
C LYS A 370 -2.09 27.75 21.73
N ASP A 371 -1.01 28.16 21.09
CA ASP A 371 -0.90 28.09 19.62
C ASP A 371 -0.74 26.64 19.16
N VAL A 372 0.03 25.81 19.89
CA VAL A 372 0.16 24.38 19.60
C VAL A 372 -1.17 23.63 19.81
N GLU A 373 -1.93 23.97 20.86
CA GLU A 373 -3.29 23.44 21.08
C GLU A 373 -4.23 23.81 19.92
N ALA A 374 -4.18 25.06 19.46
CA ALA A 374 -4.99 25.51 18.33
C ALA A 374 -4.57 24.88 16.99
N LEU A 375 -3.27 24.65 16.76
CA LEU A 375 -2.77 23.90 15.59
C LEU A 375 -3.28 22.46 15.64
N ALA A 376 -3.22 21.82 16.80
CA ALA A 376 -3.76 20.48 16.96
C ALA A 376 -5.26 20.42 16.69
N ASP A 377 -6.04 21.41 17.12
CA ASP A 377 -7.48 21.48 16.80
C ASP A 377 -7.74 21.59 15.28
N ASP A 378 -6.88 22.30 14.54
CA ASP A 378 -6.96 22.35 13.07
C ASP A 378 -6.56 21.01 12.42
N ILE A 379 -5.50 20.35 12.92
CA ILE A 379 -5.10 19.02 12.45
C ILE A 379 -6.20 17.99 12.72
N LYS A 380 -6.85 18.02 13.89
CA LYS A 380 -7.97 17.12 14.25
C LYS A 380 -9.11 17.16 13.23
N LYS A 381 -9.37 18.31 12.60
CA LYS A 381 -10.41 18.46 11.56
C LYS A 381 -10.08 17.69 10.27
N LEU A 382 -8.80 17.40 10.04
CA LEU A 382 -8.31 16.66 8.89
C LEU A 382 -8.25 15.14 9.14
N ILE A 383 -8.32 14.70 10.40
CA ILE A 383 -8.36 13.28 10.76
C ILE A 383 -9.73 12.71 10.36
N PRO A 384 -9.79 11.71 9.45
CA PRO A 384 -11.05 11.11 9.05
C PRO A 384 -11.62 10.24 10.18
N ALA A 385 -12.95 10.28 10.37
CA ALA A 385 -13.60 9.33 11.26
C ALA A 385 -13.41 7.89 10.73
N PRO A 386 -12.94 6.94 11.55
CA PRO A 386 -12.72 5.56 11.10
C PRO A 386 -14.05 4.88 10.78
N GLY A 387 -14.01 4.02 9.77
CA GLY A 387 -15.12 3.15 9.41
C GLY A 387 -14.66 1.72 9.14
N ALA A 388 -15.62 0.81 9.01
CA ALA A 388 -15.33 -0.55 8.62
C ALA A 388 -14.91 -0.62 7.14
N GLY A 389 -14.26 -1.72 6.76
CA GLY A 389 -13.96 -2.06 5.38
C GLY A 389 -14.49 -3.45 5.05
N VAL A 390 -15.05 -3.64 3.86
CA VAL A 390 -15.43 -4.95 3.33
C VAL A 390 -14.98 -5.06 1.89
N ALA A 391 -14.36 -6.17 1.51
CA ALA A 391 -14.11 -6.49 0.10
C ALA A 391 -14.63 -7.87 -0.30
N VAL A 392 -14.95 -8.07 -1.58
CA VAL A 392 -15.43 -9.35 -2.14
C VAL A 392 -15.00 -9.50 -3.58
N SER A 393 -14.40 -10.61 -4.00
CA SER A 393 -13.97 -10.88 -5.39
C SER A 393 -14.62 -12.08 -6.01
N PHE A 394 -14.66 -12.10 -7.35
CA PHE A 394 -15.18 -13.19 -8.13
C PHE A 394 -14.67 -13.22 -9.58
N LEU A 395 -14.77 -14.40 -10.18
CA LEU A 395 -14.47 -14.64 -11.59
C LEU A 395 -15.65 -14.25 -12.48
N THR A 396 -15.35 -13.66 -13.62
CA THR A 396 -16.28 -13.40 -14.73
C THR A 396 -15.76 -13.98 -16.03
N ASP A 397 -16.58 -13.93 -17.08
CA ASP A 397 -16.15 -14.31 -18.44
C ASP A 397 -15.05 -13.38 -19.01
N LYS A 398 -14.87 -12.18 -18.43
CA LYS A 398 -13.87 -11.20 -18.87
C LYS A 398 -12.59 -11.23 -18.05
N GLY A 399 -12.56 -11.89 -16.89
CA GLY A 399 -11.44 -11.86 -15.97
C GLY A 399 -11.88 -11.79 -14.51
N VAL A 400 -11.21 -10.98 -13.69
CA VAL A 400 -11.46 -10.89 -12.25
C VAL A 400 -12.09 -9.55 -11.89
N GLU A 401 -13.17 -9.64 -11.14
CA GLU A 401 -13.86 -8.53 -10.51
C GLU A 401 -13.90 -8.73 -8.96
N SER A 402 -14.09 -7.69 -8.16
CA SER A 402 -14.19 -7.59 -6.67
C SER A 402 -14.67 -6.32 -5.88
N TYR A 403 -15.79 -6.15 -5.21
CA TYR A 403 -16.08 -4.85 -4.53
C TYR A 403 -15.17 -4.51 -3.35
N ASN A 404 -14.81 -3.23 -3.12
CA ASN A 404 -14.26 -2.73 -1.85
C ASN A 404 -15.10 -1.56 -1.34
N TYR A 405 -15.77 -1.76 -0.21
CA TYR A 405 -16.55 -0.77 0.50
C TYR A 405 -15.77 -0.27 1.71
N ASN A 406 -15.49 1.03 1.77
CA ASN A 406 -14.80 1.66 2.88
C ASN A 406 -15.66 2.78 3.50
N TRP A 407 -16.10 2.59 4.75
CA TRP A 407 -16.91 3.57 5.49
C TRP A 407 -16.08 4.61 6.27
N THR A 408 -14.76 4.61 6.11
CA THR A 408 -13.90 5.67 6.65
C THR A 408 -14.27 6.98 5.95
N GLU A 409 -14.39 8.04 6.74
CA GLU A 409 -14.79 9.35 6.22
C GLU A 409 -13.82 9.82 5.13
N SER A 410 -14.34 10.11 3.94
CA SER A 410 -13.53 10.66 2.86
C SER A 410 -13.48 12.18 2.94
N LYS A 411 -12.34 12.70 3.44
CA LYS A 411 -12.06 14.14 3.48
C LYS A 411 -11.52 14.68 2.16
N ILE A 412 -10.94 13.86 1.29
CA ILE A 412 -10.22 14.36 0.11
C ILE A 412 -11.06 14.23 -1.16
N LEU A 413 -11.73 13.09 -1.35
CA LEU A 413 -12.37 12.76 -2.62
C LEU A 413 -13.81 13.32 -2.71
N ASP A 414 -14.17 13.79 -3.89
CA ASP A 414 -15.52 14.23 -4.24
C ASP A 414 -16.07 13.40 -5.40
N GLY A 415 -17.10 12.60 -5.14
CA GLY A 415 -17.78 11.77 -6.15
C GLY A 415 -19.17 12.27 -6.50
N SER A 416 -19.47 13.56 -6.25
CA SER A 416 -20.81 14.14 -6.45
C SER A 416 -21.20 14.33 -7.91
N GLN A 417 -20.25 14.29 -8.85
CA GLN A 417 -20.51 14.46 -10.29
C GLN A 417 -19.57 13.55 -11.12
N PRO A 418 -19.83 13.39 -12.44
CA PRO A 418 -18.94 12.65 -13.34
C PRO A 418 -17.53 13.25 -13.47
N LEU A 419 -16.57 12.46 -13.93
CA LEU A 419 -15.21 12.93 -14.25
C LEU A 419 -15.10 13.28 -15.73
N ASP A 420 -15.30 14.55 -16.06
CA ASP A 420 -15.20 15.06 -17.44
C ASP A 420 -13.78 14.89 -18.01
N LEU A 421 -12.75 14.91 -17.16
CA LEU A 421 -11.36 14.67 -17.57
C LEU A 421 -11.15 13.30 -18.23
N LEU A 422 -12.06 12.33 -18.08
CA LEU A 422 -11.99 11.07 -18.83
C LEU A 422 -12.12 11.24 -20.35
N ASN A 423 -12.61 12.38 -20.82
CA ASN A 423 -12.58 12.74 -22.24
C ASN A 423 -11.24 13.36 -22.68
N HIS A 424 -10.35 13.67 -21.73
CA HIS A 424 -9.08 14.36 -21.97
C HIS A 424 -7.86 13.48 -21.64
N ILE A 425 -8.03 12.16 -21.58
CA ILE A 425 -6.93 11.19 -21.36
C ILE A 425 -6.32 10.64 -22.65
N GLY A 426 -6.70 11.16 -23.82
CA GLY A 426 -6.14 10.74 -25.12
C GLY A 426 -6.73 9.44 -25.70
N GLY A 427 -7.93 9.06 -25.27
CA GLY A 427 -8.70 7.93 -25.78
C GLY A 427 -8.30 6.58 -25.18
N ASP A 428 -7.13 6.07 -25.53
CA ASP A 428 -6.59 4.79 -25.02
C ASP A 428 -5.12 4.97 -24.62
N PRO A 429 -4.86 5.51 -23.40
CA PRO A 429 -3.51 5.65 -22.87
C PRO A 429 -2.99 4.33 -22.29
N LEU A 430 -1.68 4.25 -22.03
CA LEU A 430 -1.11 3.12 -21.28
C LEU A 430 -1.58 3.15 -19.83
N LEU A 431 -1.57 4.33 -19.21
CA LEU A 431 -2.10 4.58 -17.87
C LEU A 431 -2.82 5.92 -17.87
N ALA A 432 -3.98 5.98 -17.22
CA ALA A 432 -4.59 7.23 -16.80
C ALA A 432 -5.19 7.08 -15.41
N ILE A 433 -4.93 8.05 -14.54
CA ILE A 433 -5.56 8.17 -13.22
C ILE A 433 -6.21 9.54 -13.18
N ALA A 434 -7.53 9.60 -13.17
CA ALA A 434 -8.29 10.84 -13.08
C ALA A 434 -9.05 10.87 -11.76
N TRP A 435 -9.08 11.99 -11.06
CA TRP A 435 -9.78 12.12 -9.80
C TRP A 435 -10.34 13.53 -9.61
N ARG A 436 -11.24 13.65 -8.63
CA ARG A 436 -11.80 14.92 -8.17
C ARG A 436 -11.61 15.07 -6.67
N GLU A 437 -11.05 16.20 -6.29
CA GLU A 437 -10.84 16.57 -4.90
C GLU A 437 -11.92 17.53 -4.40
N ARG A 438 -12.20 17.44 -3.10
CA ARG A 438 -12.95 18.46 -2.37
C ARG A 438 -12.07 19.69 -2.26
N VAL A 439 -12.56 20.81 -2.78
CA VAL A 439 -11.90 22.11 -2.62
C VAL A 439 -12.24 22.65 -1.22
N TYR A 440 -11.21 22.93 -0.43
CA TYR A 440 -11.30 23.59 0.87
C TYR A 440 -10.77 25.01 0.75
N PRO A 441 -11.62 26.03 0.53
CA PRO A 441 -11.17 27.39 0.26
C PRO A 441 -10.20 27.93 1.32
N ASP A 442 -10.48 27.67 2.59
CA ASP A 442 -9.69 28.19 3.70
C ASP A 442 -8.48 27.31 4.08
N ALA A 443 -8.22 26.19 3.37
CA ALA A 443 -7.14 25.29 3.75
C ALA A 443 -5.76 25.93 3.57
N TYR A 444 -5.57 26.66 2.47
CA TYR A 444 -4.31 27.35 2.20
C TYR A 444 -4.06 28.50 3.18
N ASP A 445 -5.12 29.25 3.54
CA ASP A 445 -5.06 30.30 4.57
C ASP A 445 -4.67 29.75 5.94
N ARG A 446 -5.17 28.56 6.31
CA ARG A 446 -4.75 27.88 7.55
C ARG A 446 -3.26 27.52 7.53
N ILE A 447 -2.74 27.01 6.41
CA ILE A 447 -1.31 26.71 6.28
C ILE A 447 -0.49 28.00 6.41
N ALA A 448 -0.87 29.05 5.68
CA ALA A 448 -0.20 30.34 5.74
C ALA A 448 -0.22 30.95 7.15
N HIS A 449 -1.33 30.80 7.88
CA HIS A 449 -1.43 31.21 9.28
C HIS A 449 -0.39 30.50 10.16
N TRP A 450 -0.33 29.17 10.09
CA TRP A 450 0.58 28.40 10.94
C TRP A 450 2.06 28.59 10.59
N VAL A 451 2.39 28.83 9.32
CA VAL A 451 3.76 29.23 8.91
C VAL A 451 4.14 30.59 9.53
N ARG A 452 3.23 31.57 9.54
CA ARG A 452 3.49 32.88 10.18
C ARG A 452 3.68 32.76 11.69
N VAL A 453 2.90 31.92 12.36
CA VAL A 453 3.05 31.64 13.79
C VAL A 453 4.40 31.01 14.09
N ALA A 454 4.78 29.96 13.33
CA ALA A 454 6.08 29.31 13.49
C ALA A 454 7.26 30.26 13.24
N HIS A 455 7.17 31.08 12.19
CA HIS A 455 8.17 32.12 11.90
C HIS A 455 8.30 33.13 13.03
N GLY A 456 7.19 33.61 13.61
CA GLY A 456 7.23 34.54 14.74
C GLY A 456 7.95 33.96 15.97
N TYR A 457 7.83 32.65 16.21
CA TYR A 457 8.60 31.98 17.25
C TYR A 457 10.09 31.86 16.92
N PHE A 458 10.42 31.60 15.66
CA PHE A 458 11.81 31.60 15.20
C PHE A 458 12.46 32.98 15.39
N GLU A 459 11.77 34.06 15.00
CA GLU A 459 12.20 35.45 15.21
C GLU A 459 12.42 35.77 16.70
N GLU A 460 11.53 35.31 17.58
CA GLU A 460 11.60 35.65 19.00
C GLU A 460 12.69 34.87 19.76
N PHE A 461 12.95 33.62 19.40
CA PHE A 461 13.81 32.73 20.19
C PHE A 461 15.07 32.25 19.49
N ALA A 462 15.05 32.02 18.18
CA ALA A 462 16.22 31.49 17.46
C ALA A 462 17.13 32.62 16.97
N VAL A 463 16.57 33.68 16.41
CA VAL A 463 17.34 34.81 15.84
C VAL A 463 18.21 35.52 16.90
N PRO A 464 17.77 35.73 18.15
CA PRO A 464 18.62 36.32 19.19
C PRO A 464 19.81 35.47 19.61
N GLU A 465 19.79 34.15 19.36
CA GLU A 465 20.87 33.21 19.67
C GLU A 465 21.85 33.04 18.49
N MET A 466 21.50 33.55 17.30
CA MET A 466 22.39 33.57 16.15
C MET A 466 23.60 34.49 16.41
N SER A 467 24.73 34.13 15.82
CA SER A 467 25.90 35.02 15.75
C SER A 467 25.52 36.34 15.06
N GLU A 468 26.24 37.43 15.32
CA GLU A 468 25.95 38.73 14.68
C GLU A 468 25.92 38.60 13.14
N ASN A 469 26.88 37.86 12.59
CA ASN A 469 26.96 37.58 11.15
C ASN A 469 25.74 36.79 10.64
N ASP A 470 25.33 35.74 11.34
CA ASP A 470 24.18 34.92 10.92
C ASP A 470 22.86 35.69 11.07
N ARG A 471 22.75 36.56 12.09
CA ARG A 471 21.59 37.44 12.27
C ARG A 471 21.50 38.48 11.17
N GLU A 472 22.61 39.12 10.80
CA GLU A 472 22.64 40.06 9.68
C GLU A 472 22.22 39.37 8.37
N LYS A 473 22.70 38.14 8.13
CA LYS A 473 22.29 37.32 6.98
C LYS A 473 20.81 36.99 7.02
N TYR A 474 20.29 36.59 8.18
CA TYR A 474 18.87 36.31 8.38
C TYR A 474 17.99 37.54 8.16
N ASP A 475 18.32 38.68 8.77
CA ASP A 475 17.57 39.93 8.66
C ASP A 475 17.52 40.41 7.19
N ARG A 476 18.64 40.27 6.48
CA ARG A 476 18.71 40.53 5.04
C ARG A 476 17.79 39.58 4.27
N ALA A 477 17.87 38.28 4.55
CA ALA A 477 17.07 37.26 3.86
C ALA A 477 15.56 37.45 4.08
N ILE A 478 15.10 37.58 5.32
CA ILE A 478 13.67 37.72 5.62
C ILE A 478 13.08 39.02 5.06
N LYS A 479 13.84 40.11 5.06
CA LYS A 479 13.41 41.37 4.43
C LYS A 479 13.08 41.18 2.96
N LEU A 480 13.82 40.31 2.27
CA LEU A 480 13.61 40.00 0.85
C LEU A 480 12.55 38.92 0.63
N LEU A 481 12.54 37.87 1.44
CA LEU A 481 11.67 36.71 1.23
C LEU A 481 10.23 36.88 1.75
N LYS A 482 10.02 37.69 2.79
CA LYS A 482 8.69 37.85 3.41
C LYS A 482 7.60 38.35 2.44
N PRO A 483 7.84 39.41 1.62
CA PRO A 483 6.87 39.83 0.62
C PRO A 483 6.57 38.74 -0.43
N LEU A 484 7.55 37.89 -0.74
CA LEU A 484 7.38 36.80 -1.71
C LEU A 484 6.42 35.73 -1.20
N PHE A 485 6.47 35.40 0.10
CA PHE A 485 5.50 34.48 0.69
C PHE A 485 4.07 35.04 0.63
N GLU A 486 3.88 36.34 0.87
CA GLU A 486 2.57 36.99 0.73
C GLU A 486 2.08 36.97 -0.71
N GLN A 487 2.96 37.25 -1.67
CA GLN A 487 2.68 37.15 -3.10
C GLN A 487 2.29 35.72 -3.50
N LEU A 488 2.98 34.70 -2.99
CA LEU A 488 2.67 33.30 -3.27
C LEU A 488 1.28 32.90 -2.75
N VAL A 489 0.94 33.34 -1.53
CA VAL A 489 -0.39 33.11 -0.94
C VAL A 489 -1.47 33.79 -1.77
N GLN A 490 -1.23 35.04 -2.15
CA GLN A 490 -2.17 35.82 -2.94
C GLN A 490 -2.44 35.16 -4.31
N VAL A 491 -1.39 34.84 -5.07
CA VAL A 491 -1.52 34.21 -6.40
C VAL A 491 -2.27 32.87 -6.30
N THR A 492 -2.01 32.09 -5.25
CA THR A 492 -2.65 30.78 -5.06
C THR A 492 -4.13 30.92 -4.75
N ASN A 493 -4.50 31.79 -3.82
CA ASN A 493 -5.89 31.97 -3.37
C ASN A 493 -6.76 32.75 -4.37
N ASP A 494 -6.20 33.80 -4.97
CA ASP A 494 -6.98 34.73 -5.80
C ASP A 494 -7.09 34.23 -7.25
N SER A 495 -6.12 33.45 -7.72
CA SER A 495 -6.03 33.04 -9.13
C SER A 495 -6.03 31.52 -9.32
N LEU A 496 -5.12 30.75 -8.68
CA LEU A 496 -5.00 29.31 -8.95
C LEU A 496 -6.21 28.49 -8.46
N ILE A 497 -6.57 28.60 -7.17
CA ILE A 497 -7.67 27.83 -6.59
C ILE A 497 -9.01 28.13 -7.31
N PRO A 498 -9.35 29.41 -7.61
CA PRO A 498 -10.54 29.75 -8.37
C PRO A 498 -10.51 29.30 -9.84
N ALA A 499 -9.35 29.06 -10.44
CA ALA A 499 -9.25 28.60 -11.83
C ALA A 499 -9.65 27.12 -12.01
N CYS A 500 -9.47 26.29 -10.99
CA CYS A 500 -9.58 24.83 -11.09
C CYS A 500 -10.99 24.30 -10.80
N THR A 501 -11.41 23.24 -11.51
CA THR A 501 -12.65 22.49 -11.23
C THR A 501 -12.52 21.56 -10.01
N GLY A 502 -11.30 21.33 -9.54
CA GLY A 502 -10.96 20.27 -8.58
C GLY A 502 -10.71 18.91 -9.22
N GLN A 503 -10.82 18.79 -10.56
CA GLN A 503 -10.42 17.58 -11.28
C GLN A 503 -8.94 17.64 -11.70
N SER A 504 -8.24 16.52 -11.57
CA SER A 504 -6.88 16.34 -12.10
C SER A 504 -6.73 14.94 -12.67
N ALA A 505 -5.79 14.78 -13.60
CA ALA A 505 -5.40 13.48 -14.11
C ALA A 505 -3.91 13.40 -14.40
N ILE A 506 -3.35 12.20 -14.19
CA ILE A 506 -2.03 11.81 -14.66
C ILE A 506 -2.23 10.83 -15.81
N VAL A 507 -1.55 11.05 -16.92
CA VAL A 507 -1.62 10.20 -18.11
C VAL A 507 -0.21 9.77 -18.52
N ILE A 508 -0.04 8.50 -18.86
CA ILE A 508 1.19 7.97 -19.47
C ILE A 508 0.81 7.28 -20.77
N ASP A 509 1.50 7.65 -21.85
CA ASP A 509 1.39 7.03 -23.17
C ASP A 509 2.79 6.66 -23.68
N ALA A 510 2.88 6.01 -24.84
CA ALA A 510 4.18 5.71 -25.48
C ALA A 510 4.12 5.75 -27.01
N LYS A 511 3.37 6.73 -27.57
CA LYS A 511 3.18 6.87 -29.01
C LYS A 511 4.32 7.63 -29.68
N LEU A 512 5.04 8.46 -28.93
CA LEU A 512 6.28 9.09 -29.39
C LEU A 512 7.34 8.02 -29.66
N ARG A 513 8.02 8.13 -30.81
CA ARG A 513 9.10 7.21 -31.20
C ARG A 513 10.36 7.96 -31.62
N SER A 514 11.51 7.46 -31.20
CA SER A 514 12.83 8.03 -31.53
C SER A 514 13.87 6.94 -31.74
N LYS A 515 14.77 7.15 -32.71
CA LYS A 515 15.98 6.31 -32.85
C LYS A 515 17.11 6.74 -31.91
N GLN A 516 17.09 7.99 -31.46
CA GLN A 516 18.12 8.54 -30.60
C GLN A 516 17.54 9.66 -29.74
N VAL A 517 17.35 9.38 -28.45
CA VAL A 517 16.67 10.29 -27.52
C VAL A 517 17.47 11.56 -27.25
N ALA A 518 18.80 11.43 -27.18
CA ALA A 518 19.74 12.53 -26.95
C ALA A 518 21.10 12.20 -27.57
N GLY A 519 21.92 13.21 -27.87
CA GLY A 519 23.20 13.03 -28.57
C GLY A 519 24.22 12.14 -27.83
N GLY A 520 24.15 12.09 -26.50
CA GLY A 520 24.98 11.21 -25.66
C GLY A 520 24.45 9.78 -25.51
N ILE A 521 23.27 9.48 -26.05
CA ILE A 521 22.65 8.15 -26.01
C ILE A 521 22.89 7.48 -27.35
N PRO A 522 23.34 6.21 -27.41
CA PRO A 522 23.53 5.50 -28.66
C PRO A 522 22.25 5.43 -29.50
N GLU A 523 22.39 5.57 -30.82
CA GLU A 523 21.29 5.38 -31.76
C GLU A 523 20.89 3.90 -31.83
N THR A 524 19.58 3.64 -31.92
CA THR A 524 19.00 2.32 -32.13
C THR A 524 18.63 2.11 -33.60
N GLU A 525 18.67 0.85 -34.06
CA GLU A 525 18.35 0.53 -35.47
C GLU A 525 16.91 0.93 -35.86
N GLU A 526 15.97 0.69 -34.95
CA GLU A 526 14.56 1.04 -35.08
C GLU A 526 14.17 2.20 -34.16
N ALA A 527 13.10 2.92 -34.50
CA ALA A 527 12.57 3.98 -33.67
C ALA A 527 11.81 3.39 -32.47
N MET A 528 12.35 3.64 -31.27
CA MET A 528 11.89 3.09 -30.01
C MET A 528 10.77 3.92 -29.42
N PRO A 529 9.71 3.31 -28.86
CA PRO A 529 8.67 4.03 -28.14
C PRO A 529 9.24 4.69 -26.88
N LEU A 530 8.86 5.93 -26.62
CA LEU A 530 9.29 6.71 -25.46
C LEU A 530 8.11 6.96 -24.52
N PRO A 531 8.32 6.93 -23.20
CA PRO A 531 7.26 7.29 -22.26
C PRO A 531 6.88 8.76 -22.43
N GLU A 532 5.57 9.02 -22.53
CA GLU A 532 5.00 10.35 -22.63
C GLU A 532 4.15 10.62 -21.39
N PRO A 533 4.73 11.11 -20.28
CA PRO A 533 3.96 11.53 -19.12
C PRO A 533 3.22 12.85 -19.41
N ALA A 534 2.06 13.00 -18.78
CA ALA A 534 1.29 14.22 -18.82
C ALA A 534 0.51 14.43 -17.52
N ILE A 535 0.30 15.71 -17.20
CA ILE A 535 -0.63 16.17 -16.17
C ILE A 535 -1.75 16.91 -16.89
N VAL A 536 -2.99 16.63 -16.51
CA VAL A 536 -4.19 17.30 -17.00
C VAL A 536 -4.94 17.88 -15.80
N ILE A 537 -5.28 19.16 -15.86
CA ILE A 537 -6.03 19.87 -14.82
C ILE A 537 -7.32 20.38 -15.43
N GLY A 538 -8.44 20.16 -14.76
CA GLY A 538 -9.72 20.72 -15.19
C GLY A 538 -9.82 22.21 -14.85
N ILE A 539 -10.17 23.02 -15.84
CA ILE A 539 -10.26 24.48 -15.76
C ILE A 539 -11.72 24.90 -15.81
N LYS A 540 -12.10 25.83 -14.93
CA LYS A 540 -13.40 26.52 -14.94
C LYS A 540 -13.27 28.02 -15.21
N ASP A 541 -12.06 28.58 -15.03
CA ASP A 541 -11.73 29.97 -15.35
C ASP A 541 -10.31 30.04 -15.92
N ALA A 542 -10.20 30.12 -17.25
CA ALA A 542 -8.91 30.16 -17.93
C ALA A 542 -8.18 31.49 -17.74
N ASP A 543 -8.89 32.60 -17.53
CA ASP A 543 -8.27 33.90 -17.30
C ASP A 543 -7.62 33.93 -15.91
N ALA A 544 -8.31 33.43 -14.88
CA ALA A 544 -7.72 33.23 -13.56
C ALA A 544 -6.49 32.30 -13.62
N MET A 545 -6.51 31.26 -14.46
CA MET A 545 -5.34 30.39 -14.67
C MET A 545 -4.16 31.15 -15.31
N ARG A 546 -4.42 31.99 -16.32
CA ARG A 546 -3.39 32.85 -16.93
C ARG A 546 -2.80 33.82 -15.91
N GLU A 547 -3.64 34.45 -15.10
CA GLU A 547 -3.22 35.33 -14.01
C GLU A 547 -2.35 34.58 -13.00
N ALA A 548 -2.71 33.33 -12.65
CA ALA A 548 -1.90 32.49 -11.77
C ALA A 548 -0.50 32.24 -12.35
N TYR A 549 -0.39 31.87 -13.63
CA TYR A 549 0.91 31.65 -14.29
C TYR A 549 1.79 32.91 -14.29
N VAL A 550 1.21 34.05 -14.66
CA VAL A 550 1.93 35.34 -14.65
C VAL A 550 2.36 35.70 -13.23
N GLY A 551 1.49 35.49 -12.25
CA GLY A 551 1.77 35.71 -10.84
C GLY A 551 2.91 34.84 -10.30
N TYR A 552 2.93 33.55 -10.63
CA TYR A 552 3.99 32.63 -10.23
C TYR A 552 5.33 32.96 -10.90
N GLN A 553 5.35 33.33 -12.18
CA GLN A 553 6.60 33.77 -12.81
C GLN A 553 7.13 35.04 -12.17
N LYS A 554 6.27 36.02 -11.91
CA LYS A 554 6.68 37.21 -11.18
C LYS A 554 7.31 36.80 -9.84
N PHE A 555 6.65 35.91 -9.10
CA PHE A 555 7.17 35.38 -7.83
C PHE A 555 8.56 34.75 -7.98
N PHE A 556 8.77 33.90 -8.99
CA PHE A 556 10.07 33.27 -9.21
C PHE A 556 11.15 34.26 -9.67
N ASN A 557 10.80 35.25 -10.49
CA ASN A 557 11.71 36.33 -10.88
C ASN A 557 12.14 37.14 -9.64
N ASP A 558 11.19 37.56 -8.82
CA ASP A 558 11.48 38.31 -7.59
C ASP A 558 12.28 37.44 -6.58
N LEU A 559 12.04 36.12 -6.55
CA LEU A 559 12.81 35.17 -5.74
C LEU A 559 14.25 35.02 -6.25
N LEU A 560 14.47 35.00 -7.56
CA LEU A 560 15.81 34.98 -8.15
C LEU A 560 16.57 36.26 -7.83
N GLU A 561 15.91 37.42 -7.91
CA GLU A 561 16.50 38.70 -7.50
C GLU A 561 16.86 38.68 -6.01
N ALA A 562 15.96 38.21 -5.15
CA ALA A 562 16.25 38.04 -3.73
C ALA A 562 17.43 37.07 -3.48
N ALA A 563 17.50 35.96 -4.23
CA ALA A 563 18.60 34.99 -4.13
C ALA A 563 19.94 35.61 -4.55
N ARG A 564 19.98 36.39 -5.65
CA ARG A 564 21.17 37.14 -6.06
C ARG A 564 21.61 38.15 -5.03
N GLU A 565 20.66 38.88 -4.45
CA GLU A 565 21.00 39.79 -3.37
C GLU A 565 21.57 39.07 -2.15
N LEU A 566 21.25 37.80 -1.92
CA LEU A 566 21.80 37.01 -0.81
C LEU A 566 23.08 36.26 -1.15
N ASP A 567 23.41 36.17 -2.43
CA ASP A 567 24.59 35.47 -2.93
C ASP A 567 25.85 36.35 -2.79
N GLU A 568 26.56 36.15 -1.68
CA GLU A 568 27.81 36.85 -1.39
C GLU A 568 28.99 36.36 -2.25
N GLU A 569 28.90 35.15 -2.80
CA GLU A 569 29.97 34.50 -3.58
C GLU A 569 29.80 34.72 -5.09
N GLY A 570 28.63 35.19 -5.54
CA GLY A 570 28.31 35.46 -6.94
C GLY A 570 28.21 34.19 -7.78
N GLU A 571 27.74 33.10 -7.17
CA GLU A 571 27.45 31.84 -7.84
C GLU A 571 26.30 31.94 -8.85
N ILE A 572 25.34 32.84 -8.63
CA ILE A 572 24.21 33.12 -9.51
C ILE A 572 24.62 34.22 -10.50
N PRO A 573 24.72 33.91 -11.81
CA PRO A 573 25.13 34.90 -12.80
C PRO A 573 24.16 36.08 -12.89
N ASP A 574 24.67 37.31 -13.00
CA ASP A 574 23.88 38.55 -13.15
C ASP A 574 23.01 38.54 -14.41
N ASP A 575 23.47 37.86 -15.46
CA ASP A 575 22.83 37.79 -16.78
C ASP A 575 21.85 36.61 -16.92
N TYR A 576 21.75 35.75 -15.91
CA TYR A 576 20.76 34.68 -15.93
C TYR A 576 19.33 35.27 -15.86
N GLU A 577 18.37 34.70 -16.57
CA GLU A 577 16.97 35.07 -16.38
C GLU A 577 16.18 33.77 -16.37
N ILE A 578 15.12 33.71 -15.56
CA ILE A 578 14.20 32.59 -15.64
C ILE A 578 13.49 32.74 -16.99
N PRO A 579 13.70 31.80 -17.93
CA PRO A 579 13.19 31.98 -19.27
C PRO A 579 11.66 32.01 -19.23
N TRP A 580 11.06 33.02 -19.87
CA TRP A 580 9.64 32.99 -20.16
C TRP A 580 9.40 31.96 -21.28
N PRO A 581 8.38 31.10 -21.17
CA PRO A 581 8.07 30.16 -22.23
C PRO A 581 7.69 30.91 -23.53
N ASP A 582 7.98 30.28 -24.66
CA ASP A 582 7.49 30.72 -25.95
C ASP A 582 5.95 30.61 -25.96
N VAL A 583 5.28 31.75 -26.14
CA VAL A 583 3.81 31.82 -26.18
C VAL A 583 3.34 31.80 -27.63
N SER A 584 2.40 30.92 -27.94
CA SER A 584 1.76 30.86 -29.26
C SER A 584 0.29 30.50 -29.13
N GLU A 585 -0.54 31.05 -30.02
CA GLU A 585 -1.94 30.64 -30.12
C GLU A 585 -2.06 29.41 -31.01
N THR A 586 -2.84 28.43 -30.56
CA THR A 586 -3.18 27.23 -31.34
C THR A 586 -4.68 27.19 -31.57
N SER A 587 -5.15 26.32 -32.48
CA SER A 587 -6.59 26.11 -32.66
C SER A 587 -7.30 25.56 -31.41
N ALA A 588 -6.55 25.03 -30.44
CA ALA A 588 -7.08 24.46 -29.22
C ALA A 588 -7.02 25.43 -28.02
N GLY A 589 -6.15 26.45 -28.06
CA GLY A 589 -5.93 27.39 -26.95
C GLY A 589 -4.50 27.96 -26.94
N SER A 590 -4.17 28.70 -25.89
CA SER A 590 -2.86 29.34 -25.71
C SER A 590 -1.83 28.28 -25.30
N LYS A 591 -0.74 28.14 -26.07
CA LYS A 591 0.37 27.22 -25.83
C LYS A 591 1.57 27.97 -25.26
N LEU A 592 2.14 27.40 -24.20
CA LEU A 592 3.43 27.73 -23.61
C LEU A 592 4.41 26.59 -23.92
N SER A 593 5.60 26.89 -24.43
CA SER A 593 6.62 25.86 -24.67
C SER A 593 8.01 26.32 -24.27
N TYR A 594 8.83 25.37 -23.82
CA TYR A 594 10.25 25.63 -23.57
C TYR A 594 11.09 24.98 -24.66
N THR A 595 12.04 25.76 -25.19
CA THR A 595 13.07 25.22 -26.07
C THR A 595 14.16 24.59 -25.22
N LEU A 596 14.40 23.28 -25.40
CA LEU A 596 15.47 22.58 -24.69
C LEU A 596 16.86 22.97 -25.24
N PRO A 597 17.92 22.97 -24.41
CA PRO A 597 19.28 23.31 -24.85
C PRO A 597 19.74 22.42 -26.01
N SER A 598 20.25 23.06 -27.07
CA SER A 598 20.64 22.37 -28.31
C SER A 598 21.83 21.42 -28.11
N GLU A 599 22.66 21.71 -27.11
CA GLU A 599 23.88 20.98 -26.74
C GLU A 599 23.58 19.57 -26.23
N LEU A 600 22.39 19.36 -25.67
CA LEU A 600 21.94 18.04 -25.22
C LEU A 600 21.60 17.12 -26.39
N GLY A 601 21.44 17.67 -27.60
CA GLY A 601 21.11 16.91 -28.81
C GLY A 601 19.84 16.09 -28.67
N ILE A 602 18.86 16.58 -27.90
CA ILE A 602 17.59 15.90 -27.62
C ILE A 602 16.79 15.82 -28.93
N ASP A 603 16.13 14.67 -29.17
CA ASP A 603 15.24 14.51 -30.32
C ASP A 603 14.25 15.68 -30.38
N GLY A 604 14.21 16.37 -31.52
CA GLY A 604 13.39 17.55 -31.70
C GLY A 604 11.88 17.31 -31.55
N GLN A 605 11.42 16.07 -31.48
CA GLN A 605 10.04 15.73 -31.15
C GLN A 605 9.72 15.86 -29.64
N ILE A 606 10.75 15.77 -28.78
CA ILE A 606 10.64 15.97 -27.32
C ILE A 606 10.69 17.47 -27.07
N LYS A 607 9.51 18.04 -26.85
CA LYS A 607 9.31 19.47 -26.59
C LYS A 607 8.34 19.62 -25.43
N PRO A 608 8.85 19.70 -24.19
CA PRO A 608 8.02 19.99 -23.03
C PRO A 608 7.19 21.25 -23.27
N ASN A 609 5.88 21.10 -23.15
CA ASN A 609 4.93 22.18 -23.43
C ASN A 609 3.74 22.08 -22.50
N ALA A 610 3.09 23.23 -22.28
CA ALA A 610 1.82 23.32 -21.60
C ALA A 610 0.82 24.03 -22.52
N VAL A 611 -0.43 23.57 -22.54
CA VAL A 611 -1.49 24.22 -23.32
C VAL A 611 -2.67 24.46 -22.41
N LEU A 612 -3.18 25.69 -22.42
CA LEU A 612 -4.34 26.12 -21.65
C LEU A 612 -5.52 26.38 -22.59
N THR A 613 -6.65 25.76 -22.28
CA THR A 613 -7.95 25.99 -22.93
C THR A 613 -8.96 26.47 -21.88
N ASP A 614 -10.20 26.71 -22.33
CA ASP A 614 -11.30 27.07 -21.42
C ASP A 614 -11.74 25.90 -20.53
N GLU A 615 -11.38 24.66 -20.87
CA GLU A 615 -11.83 23.44 -20.18
C GLU A 615 -10.69 22.71 -19.45
N VAL A 616 -9.47 22.75 -19.99
CA VAL A 616 -8.34 21.99 -19.44
C VAL A 616 -7.01 22.74 -19.60
N ALA A 617 -6.10 22.50 -18.65
CA ALA A 617 -4.68 22.77 -18.81
C ALA A 617 -3.94 21.43 -18.89
N VAL A 618 -3.10 21.26 -19.90
CA VAL A 618 -2.27 20.06 -20.08
C VAL A 618 -0.79 20.44 -20.02
N ALA A 619 0.03 19.64 -19.34
CA ALA A 619 1.48 19.71 -19.39
C ALA A 619 2.03 18.38 -19.89
N THR A 620 2.82 18.38 -20.96
CA THR A 620 3.24 17.17 -21.67
C THR A 620 4.69 17.24 -22.14
N ALA A 621 5.29 16.08 -22.43
CA ALA A 621 6.64 15.99 -23.00
C ALA A 621 6.72 16.26 -24.51
N SER A 622 5.59 16.26 -25.23
CA SER A 622 5.55 16.39 -26.69
C SER A 622 4.27 17.12 -27.16
N GLU A 623 4.37 17.90 -28.24
CA GLU A 623 3.20 18.63 -28.77
C GLU A 623 2.13 17.67 -29.31
N SER A 624 2.55 16.53 -29.86
CA SER A 624 1.63 15.50 -30.34
C SER A 624 0.83 14.86 -29.20
N HIS A 625 1.40 14.77 -27.99
CA HIS A 625 0.65 14.30 -26.82
C HIS A 625 -0.38 15.33 -26.39
N SER A 626 -0.01 16.61 -26.30
CA SER A 626 -0.95 17.70 -25.99
C SER A 626 -2.15 17.67 -26.93
N GLN A 627 -1.94 17.54 -28.24
CA GLN A 627 -3.03 17.48 -29.22
C GLN A 627 -4.00 16.31 -28.98
N ARG A 628 -3.53 15.16 -28.48
CA ARG A 628 -4.39 14.02 -28.14
C ARG A 628 -5.22 14.27 -26.88
N LEU A 629 -4.64 14.91 -25.87
CA LEU A 629 -5.30 15.19 -24.58
C LEU A 629 -6.31 16.34 -24.68
N LEU A 630 -5.99 17.36 -25.47
CA LEU A 630 -6.87 18.52 -25.71
C LEU A 630 -8.14 18.14 -26.49
N LYS A 631 -8.04 17.13 -27.35
CA LYS A 631 -9.19 16.63 -28.09
C LYS A 631 -10.08 15.82 -27.16
N SER A 632 -11.26 16.37 -26.83
CA SER A 632 -12.32 15.63 -26.14
C SER A 632 -12.67 14.34 -26.89
N THR A 633 -12.11 13.24 -26.39
CA THR A 633 -12.19 11.89 -26.94
C THR A 633 -12.62 10.97 -25.81
N PRO A 634 -13.84 10.41 -25.85
CA PRO A 634 -14.28 9.48 -24.83
C PRO A 634 -13.27 8.35 -24.64
N SER A 635 -13.04 8.00 -23.37
CA SER A 635 -12.16 6.88 -23.04
C SER A 635 -12.61 5.60 -23.75
N ALA A 636 -11.69 4.95 -24.44
CA ALA A 636 -11.89 3.63 -25.03
C ALA A 636 -11.60 2.50 -24.01
N ALA A 637 -11.42 2.84 -22.73
CA ALA A 637 -11.07 1.89 -21.68
C ALA A 637 -12.13 0.80 -21.49
N GLY A 638 -13.41 1.12 -21.70
CA GLY A 638 -14.51 0.19 -21.44
C GLY A 638 -14.55 -0.24 -19.98
N GLY A 639 -14.74 -1.53 -19.73
CA GLY A 639 -14.77 -2.11 -18.38
C GLY A 639 -15.72 -1.37 -17.44
N VAL A 640 -15.25 -1.06 -16.24
CA VAL A 640 -16.02 -0.36 -15.19
C VAL A 640 -16.28 1.12 -15.53
N LEU A 641 -15.54 1.66 -16.51
CA LEU A 641 -15.65 3.05 -16.95
C LEU A 641 -16.57 3.25 -18.15
N ALA A 642 -17.26 2.18 -18.59
CA ALA A 642 -18.11 2.21 -19.78
C ALA A 642 -19.27 3.24 -19.68
N ASP A 643 -19.78 3.49 -18.47
CA ASP A 643 -20.76 4.56 -18.23
C ASP A 643 -20.04 5.88 -17.92
N ALA A 644 -19.96 6.77 -18.91
CA ALA A 644 -19.34 8.08 -18.75
C ALA A 644 -20.18 9.06 -17.90
N GLY A 645 -21.49 8.82 -17.74
CA GLY A 645 -22.39 9.70 -17.01
C GLY A 645 -22.46 9.42 -15.51
N ARG A 646 -21.79 8.36 -15.04
CA ARG A 646 -21.80 7.97 -13.63
C ARG A 646 -20.99 8.95 -12.77
N PRO A 647 -21.57 9.50 -11.69
CA PRO A 647 -20.81 10.23 -10.69
C PRO A 647 -19.72 9.35 -10.07
N ARG A 648 -18.47 9.83 -10.09
CA ARG A 648 -17.31 9.11 -9.55
C ARG A 648 -16.26 10.10 -9.08
N ALA A 649 -15.56 9.72 -8.02
CA ALA A 649 -14.48 10.50 -7.43
C ALA A 649 -13.11 10.22 -8.03
N LEU A 650 -12.91 8.99 -8.53
CA LEU A 650 -11.65 8.53 -9.09
C LEU A 650 -11.93 7.55 -10.24
N ALA A 651 -11.05 7.51 -11.21
CA ALA A 651 -11.03 6.56 -12.31
C ALA A 651 -9.59 6.18 -12.68
N VAL A 652 -9.34 4.91 -12.93
CA VAL A 652 -8.06 4.36 -13.39
C VAL A 652 -8.27 3.57 -14.66
N VAL A 653 -7.40 3.78 -15.63
CA VAL A 653 -7.23 2.94 -16.82
C VAL A 653 -5.79 2.50 -16.84
N PHE A 654 -5.53 1.20 -16.89
CA PHE A 654 -4.20 0.65 -17.09
C PHE A 654 -4.21 -0.42 -18.18
N ASN A 655 -3.69 -0.08 -19.35
CA ASN A 655 -3.60 -0.96 -20.51
C ASN A 655 -2.28 -1.75 -20.44
N TRP A 656 -2.30 -2.87 -19.72
CA TRP A 656 -1.12 -3.73 -19.52
C TRP A 656 -0.60 -4.29 -20.83
N ALA A 657 -1.48 -4.80 -21.70
CA ALA A 657 -1.06 -5.37 -22.97
C ALA A 657 -0.34 -4.35 -23.86
N ALA A 658 -0.88 -3.12 -23.97
CA ALA A 658 -0.22 -2.04 -24.69
C ALA A 658 1.09 -1.60 -24.01
N THR A 659 1.18 -1.68 -22.68
CA THR A 659 2.41 -1.37 -21.92
C THR A 659 3.50 -2.39 -22.26
N ILE A 660 3.16 -3.68 -22.33
CA ILE A 660 4.08 -4.73 -22.79
C ILE A 660 4.49 -4.50 -24.24
N ASP A 661 3.57 -4.16 -25.13
CA ASP A 661 3.89 -3.86 -26.54
C ASP A 661 4.84 -2.65 -26.65
N ALA A 662 4.66 -1.62 -25.84
CA ALA A 662 5.56 -0.46 -25.77
C ALA A 662 6.94 -0.84 -25.19
N ALA A 663 7.01 -1.72 -24.19
CA ALA A 663 8.28 -2.15 -23.60
C ALA A 663 9.05 -3.17 -24.48
N THR A 664 8.35 -3.91 -25.34
CA THR A 664 8.91 -5.05 -26.10
C THR A 664 10.18 -4.70 -26.87
N PRO A 665 10.26 -3.61 -27.67
CA PRO A 665 11.48 -3.28 -28.39
C PRO A 665 12.69 -3.07 -27.46
N TRP A 666 12.49 -2.41 -26.32
CA TRP A 666 13.54 -2.17 -25.32
C TRP A 666 14.01 -3.47 -24.68
N LEU A 667 13.07 -4.36 -24.33
CA LEU A 667 13.39 -5.65 -23.72
C LEU A 667 14.12 -6.57 -24.70
N ARG A 668 13.79 -6.52 -26.00
CA ARG A 668 14.56 -7.21 -27.05
C ARG A 668 15.98 -6.70 -27.16
N LEU A 669 16.17 -5.37 -27.14
CA LEU A 669 17.51 -4.77 -27.17
C LEU A 669 18.36 -5.20 -25.98
N VAL A 670 17.78 -5.20 -24.77
CA VAL A 670 18.46 -5.68 -23.55
C VAL A 670 18.76 -7.17 -23.65
N ALA A 671 17.79 -7.99 -24.08
CA ALA A 671 17.98 -9.43 -24.23
C ALA A 671 19.10 -9.77 -25.22
N ARG A 672 19.19 -9.04 -26.34
CA ARG A 672 20.28 -9.19 -27.32
C ARG A 672 21.64 -8.89 -26.69
N LYS A 673 21.78 -7.75 -26.02
CA LYS A 673 23.05 -7.38 -25.35
C LYS A 673 23.47 -8.39 -24.28
N VAL A 674 22.51 -8.83 -23.46
CA VAL A 674 22.78 -9.85 -22.42
C VAL A 674 23.16 -11.19 -23.05
N ALA A 675 22.57 -11.56 -24.20
CA ALA A 675 22.95 -12.76 -24.93
C ALA A 675 24.38 -12.66 -25.49
N GLU A 676 24.72 -11.54 -26.12
CA GLU A 676 26.07 -11.25 -26.65
C GLU A 676 27.13 -11.34 -25.54
N GLU A 677 26.88 -10.70 -24.38
CA GLU A 677 27.80 -10.73 -23.23
C GLU A 677 27.99 -12.13 -22.64
N ASN A 678 26.93 -12.95 -22.59
CA ASN A 678 26.99 -14.28 -21.96
C ASN A 678 27.50 -15.39 -22.89
N LEU A 679 27.24 -15.29 -24.20
CA LEU A 679 27.69 -16.28 -25.19
C LEU A 679 29.12 -15.99 -25.69
N GLY A 680 29.59 -14.75 -25.58
CA GLY A 680 30.93 -14.32 -26.00
C GLY A 680 31.04 -14.09 -27.51
N ASP A 681 32.25 -13.70 -27.96
CA ASP A 681 32.51 -13.23 -29.33
C ASP A 681 32.29 -14.29 -30.44
N ASP A 682 32.20 -15.57 -30.08
CA ASP A 682 32.02 -16.70 -31.02
C ASP A 682 30.53 -17.07 -31.24
N ALA A 683 29.61 -16.37 -30.59
CA ALA A 683 28.17 -16.62 -30.71
C ALA A 683 27.66 -16.21 -32.10
N ASP A 684 26.92 -17.08 -32.77
CA ASP A 684 26.25 -16.70 -34.01
C ASP A 684 24.91 -15.99 -33.75
N ASP A 685 24.45 -15.21 -34.74
CA ASP A 685 23.18 -14.48 -34.64
C ASP A 685 22.00 -15.41 -34.34
N ALA A 686 22.05 -16.67 -34.80
CA ALA A 686 20.96 -17.62 -34.58
C ALA A 686 20.84 -18.03 -33.10
N GLN A 687 21.94 -18.15 -32.37
CA GLN A 687 21.93 -18.42 -30.93
C GLN A 687 21.38 -17.23 -30.13
N ILE A 688 21.73 -16.01 -30.52
CA ILE A 688 21.20 -14.78 -29.91
C ILE A 688 19.70 -14.65 -30.15
N GLU A 689 19.25 -14.88 -31.39
CA GLU A 689 17.81 -14.85 -31.73
C GLU A 689 17.00 -15.91 -30.98
N GLN A 690 17.57 -17.07 -30.64
CA GLN A 690 16.88 -18.06 -29.82
C GLN A 690 16.61 -17.58 -28.39
N ILE A 691 17.49 -16.75 -27.82
CA ILE A 691 17.27 -16.14 -26.50
C ILE A 691 16.21 -15.05 -26.60
N VAL A 692 16.31 -14.18 -27.62
CA VAL A 692 15.32 -13.11 -27.86
C VAL A 692 13.91 -13.70 -28.09
N ALA A 693 13.80 -14.78 -28.86
CA ALA A 693 12.53 -15.46 -29.10
C ALA A 693 11.89 -16.03 -27.81
N GLN A 694 12.70 -16.46 -26.84
CA GLN A 694 12.17 -16.90 -25.54
C GLN A 694 11.66 -15.74 -24.70
N VAL A 695 12.33 -14.58 -24.77
CA VAL A 695 11.83 -13.34 -24.16
C VAL A 695 10.51 -12.94 -24.79
N ASP A 696 10.38 -13.02 -26.12
CA ASP A 696 9.13 -12.75 -26.83
C ASP A 696 7.97 -13.64 -26.35
N THR A 697 8.21 -14.93 -26.14
CA THR A 697 7.21 -15.85 -25.59
C THR A 697 6.74 -15.41 -24.21
N VAL A 698 7.65 -15.01 -23.32
CA VAL A 698 7.29 -14.52 -21.98
C VAL A 698 6.47 -13.23 -22.09
N LEU A 699 6.88 -12.28 -22.94
CA LEU A 699 6.15 -11.04 -23.16
C LEU A 699 4.75 -11.30 -23.73
N GLU A 700 4.61 -12.25 -24.64
CA GLU A 700 3.30 -12.66 -25.15
C GLU A 700 2.41 -13.19 -24.03
N VAL A 701 2.93 -14.08 -23.19
CA VAL A 701 2.22 -14.67 -22.05
C VAL A 701 1.79 -13.60 -21.05
N LEU A 702 2.65 -12.62 -20.75
CA LEU A 702 2.30 -11.50 -19.86
C LEU A 702 1.10 -10.69 -20.37
N LYS A 703 0.87 -10.65 -21.69
CA LYS A 703 -0.31 -9.99 -22.27
C LYS A 703 -1.61 -10.78 -22.09
N ALA A 704 -1.60 -11.94 -21.46
CA ALA A 704 -2.84 -12.62 -21.07
C ALA A 704 -3.69 -11.73 -20.15
N VAL A 705 -3.04 -10.93 -19.29
CA VAL A 705 -3.69 -9.76 -18.67
C VAL A 705 -3.78 -8.68 -19.73
N ARG A 706 -4.99 -8.17 -20.00
CA ARG A 706 -5.19 -7.15 -21.04
C ARG A 706 -5.14 -5.76 -20.46
N ARG A 707 -6.03 -5.50 -19.50
CA ARG A 707 -6.30 -4.17 -18.98
C ARG A 707 -6.86 -4.26 -17.56
N CYS A 708 -6.54 -3.29 -16.73
CA CYS A 708 -7.23 -3.03 -15.49
C CYS A 708 -7.96 -1.69 -15.62
N THR A 709 -9.23 -1.66 -15.22
CA THR A 709 -10.00 -0.42 -15.08
C THR A 709 -10.50 -0.33 -13.66
N ALA A 710 -10.49 0.85 -13.04
CA ALA A 710 -11.04 1.08 -11.71
C ALA A 710 -11.83 2.40 -11.64
N GLU A 711 -12.83 2.49 -10.77
CA GLU A 711 -13.47 3.74 -10.38
C GLU A 711 -13.66 3.80 -8.86
N CYS A 712 -13.81 4.98 -8.28
CA CYS A 712 -14.32 5.13 -6.91
C CYS A 712 -15.57 6.00 -6.92
N TYR A 713 -16.61 5.61 -6.20
CA TYR A 713 -17.85 6.39 -6.04
C TYR A 713 -18.43 6.21 -4.63
N PHE A 714 -19.45 6.99 -4.29
CA PHE A 714 -20.10 6.89 -2.99
C PHE A 714 -21.42 6.10 -3.10
N GLU A 715 -21.60 5.12 -2.21
CA GLU A 715 -22.85 4.33 -2.06
C GLU A 715 -23.08 4.09 -0.57
N ASP A 716 -24.28 4.43 -0.07
CA ASP A 716 -24.69 4.19 1.33
C ASP A 716 -23.66 4.64 2.40
N GLY A 717 -22.99 5.77 2.14
CA GLY A 717 -21.99 6.35 3.03
C GLY A 717 -20.59 5.71 2.94
N ALA A 718 -20.41 4.66 2.15
CA ALA A 718 -19.10 4.09 1.83
C ALA A 718 -18.49 4.77 0.60
N LEU A 719 -17.18 4.93 0.61
CA LEU A 719 -16.39 5.04 -0.61
C LEU A 719 -16.22 3.63 -1.18
N VAL A 720 -16.84 3.37 -2.32
CA VAL A 720 -16.78 2.12 -3.04
C VAL A 720 -15.74 2.24 -4.14
N THR A 721 -14.68 1.44 -4.07
CA THR A 721 -13.83 1.18 -5.24
C THR A 721 -14.53 0.13 -6.10
N HIS A 722 -14.52 0.33 -7.44
CA HIS A 722 -14.94 -0.60 -8.49
C HIS A 722 -13.82 -0.93 -9.54
N SER A 723 -13.08 -2.06 -9.58
CA SER A 723 -12.08 -2.44 -10.60
C SER A 723 -12.17 -3.80 -11.37
N LEU A 724 -12.33 -3.79 -12.69
CA LEU A 724 -12.22 -5.01 -13.52
C LEU A 724 -10.78 -5.22 -13.99
N THR A 725 -10.21 -6.40 -13.73
CA THR A 725 -8.99 -6.91 -14.40
C THR A 725 -9.38 -7.84 -15.53
N GLU A 726 -9.21 -7.39 -16.76
CA GLU A 726 -9.50 -8.16 -17.97
C GLU A 726 -8.39 -9.16 -18.24
N VAL A 727 -8.76 -10.44 -18.37
CA VAL A 727 -7.87 -11.55 -18.66
C VAL A 727 -8.41 -12.30 -19.87
N GLN A 728 -7.55 -12.50 -20.86
CA GLN A 728 -7.86 -13.24 -22.07
C GLN A 728 -6.66 -14.09 -22.44
N ASP A 729 -6.88 -15.40 -22.54
CA ASP A 729 -5.84 -16.34 -22.90
C ASP A 729 -5.15 -15.97 -24.23
N VAL A 730 -3.89 -16.33 -24.35
CA VAL A 730 -3.12 -16.10 -25.58
C VAL A 730 -3.55 -17.07 -26.66
N GLN A 731 -3.34 -16.69 -27.92
CA GLN A 731 -3.73 -17.51 -29.07
C GLN A 731 -2.74 -18.62 -29.36
#